data_AF-A0A101VB47-F1
#
_entry.id   AF-A0A101VB47-F1
#
_cell.length_a   1.000
_cell.length_b   1.000
_cell.length_c   1.000
_cell.angle_alpha   90.00
_cell.angle_beta   90.00
_cell.angle_gamma   90.00
#
_symmetry.space_group_name_H-M   'P 1'
#
loop_
_entity.id
_entity.type
_entity.pdbx_description
1 polymer ?
#
loop_
_entity_poly.entity_id
_entity_poly.type
_entity_poly.pdbx_seq_one_letter_code
_entity_poly.pdbx_strand_id
1 'polypeptide(L)'
;MKRSLIVVLTIAVLLFAFAGLAVAADSAEESADRLFDLGFIEGYTDGSFGLENNITRAEFAKIAVISSGFEDAADLLVNSPSQFSDVKSGVWYSGWINVAASQGFVKGDPAGTFRPNDQIRASEVVTVLLRVLGYNDNLPGAWPTNYLVKAAGLGITSGIAFDASGAIERGKVFQMLSKTLDEDVVEYDHEYALGFRSKNVSLLEDALDLVKVNAYVTDIPRTSNLDDDEIEIGGTTYDLKVAVDYEKFFGTKVTAYVNDDDEVLSIKLHGDNTIVYDALEDIDEDELTAVAADKDYDFADEDDVVAIWINGEEEDVDELDGNVYDYAKVVLNKDNDVVFVDAYQWDNFLVVEELDGYDVIGYDEELDAEDYTIVKDGMTITLDELEEGDILFYNEDAEYAEVFNMTVEGEMEEVFESNFEVAGESFEYDTTYDGKAVQYFNEDGDIDDFDKDAAEEMQEAEEDVVVFIDRNGDAVFVAGELGEVSKTTIGAVLYEDMVGYKDSRNKVYAELKVVNENGTVVTYDFNLNDLEAIEVDGDEEWNDDAADLTLVGSAYPYTAIDADAYGNLNLPTMGDVIEITLDDNGDIVELGFFVSDVDNTFAKTYESGDTYIEGKRMSSSVPVFIVDTAVINGWGTWTDSDWDDEDVEVITYGELEEDVDLKSGAITHDGSKVLYLVLTDSDMQKTTTELAILTQVRRNSDGELTRIKALVGDDEITYYIDDPKTDSQDFKAGEAVVLEIIDSNGNVKAIEDVVGSGYEGPSFTVTSSFKDEVVARDREVKDWKLVADGYIYDVSDTTDIELMTFSELRSAEVGTTVQVVYDAEDTEKYVRYFIVDPASTSGGSGSVTGAEVTGLSGTVLVVKEDGVTTSLDMSADVVVTGGTLSTGDIIDYQLGQSSNEVIYIEIKADN
;
A
#
# COMPACT_ATOMS: atom_id res chain seq x y z
N MET A 1 -5.77 21.92 -6.10
CA MET A 1 -6.77 21.54 -7.11
C MET A 1 -7.19 20.11 -6.89
N LYS A 2 -6.24 19.20 -6.62
CA LYS A 2 -6.40 17.77 -6.25
C LYS A 2 -7.52 17.39 -5.25
N ARG A 3 -7.64 18.02 -4.06
CA ARG A 3 -8.80 17.80 -3.13
C ARG A 3 -10.18 18.18 -3.69
N SER A 4 -10.23 18.87 -4.84
CA SER A 4 -11.48 19.19 -5.51
C SER A 4 -11.90 18.12 -6.52
N LEU A 5 -11.00 17.22 -6.94
CA LEU A 5 -11.25 16.17 -7.94
C LEU A 5 -12.03 15.01 -7.30
N ILE A 6 -11.54 14.47 -6.18
CA ILE A 6 -12.23 13.42 -5.38
C ILE A 6 -13.63 13.88 -4.94
N VAL A 7 -13.79 15.17 -4.61
CA VAL A 7 -15.09 15.77 -4.23
C VAL A 7 -15.99 16.04 -5.44
N VAL A 8 -15.45 16.20 -6.65
CA VAL A 8 -16.24 16.38 -7.88
C VAL A 8 -16.75 15.04 -8.38
N LEU A 9 -15.92 13.99 -8.37
CA LEU A 9 -16.32 12.61 -8.69
C LEU A 9 -17.47 12.13 -7.79
N THR A 10 -17.32 12.23 -6.45
CA THR A 10 -18.35 11.80 -5.49
C THR A 10 -19.64 12.64 -5.52
N ILE A 11 -19.60 13.90 -5.98
CA ILE A 11 -20.81 14.75 -6.08
C ILE A 11 -21.57 14.51 -7.39
N ALA A 12 -20.89 14.12 -8.48
CA ALA A 12 -21.52 13.84 -9.77
C ALA A 12 -22.35 12.54 -9.74
N VAL A 13 -21.86 11.49 -9.08
CA VAL A 13 -22.48 10.15 -9.02
C VAL A 13 -23.77 10.12 -8.16
N LEU A 14 -23.84 10.91 -7.09
CA LEU A 14 -25.00 10.98 -6.18
C LEU A 14 -26.32 11.47 -6.82
N LEU A 15 -26.31 11.96 -8.07
CA LEU A 15 -27.50 12.48 -8.75
C LEU A 15 -28.27 11.45 -9.59
N PHE A 16 -27.73 10.25 -9.86
CA PHE A 16 -28.32 9.34 -10.87
C PHE A 16 -28.92 8.03 -10.34
N ALA A 17 -28.70 7.66 -9.07
CA ALA A 17 -29.36 6.48 -8.51
C ALA A 17 -30.86 6.75 -8.23
N PHE A 18 -31.73 6.02 -8.95
CA PHE A 18 -33.20 5.99 -8.93
C PHE A 18 -33.96 6.87 -9.95
N ALA A 19 -33.84 6.53 -11.23
CA ALA A 19 -34.90 6.74 -12.20
C ALA A 19 -35.59 5.40 -12.55
N GLY A 20 -36.36 4.85 -11.62
CA GLY A 20 -37.36 3.85 -11.99
C GLY A 20 -38.30 4.47 -13.03
N LEU A 21 -38.54 3.76 -14.15
CA LEU A 21 -39.40 4.17 -15.27
C LEU A 21 -40.82 4.54 -14.77
N ALA A 22 -40.98 5.75 -14.26
CA ALA A 22 -42.22 6.48 -14.39
C ALA A 22 -42.24 6.93 -15.85
N VAL A 23 -43.28 6.56 -16.60
CA VAL A 23 -43.60 7.24 -17.86
C VAL A 23 -43.80 8.72 -17.50
N ALA A 24 -42.72 9.49 -17.59
CA ALA A 24 -42.75 10.92 -17.49
C ALA A 24 -43.62 11.40 -18.66
N ALA A 25 -44.54 12.31 -18.39
CA ALA A 25 -45.17 13.03 -19.50
C ALA A 25 -44.08 13.86 -20.18
N ASP A 26 -44.01 13.85 -21.52
CA ASP A 26 -43.09 14.69 -22.30
C ASP A 26 -42.96 16.09 -21.69
N SER A 27 -41.72 16.56 -21.58
CA SER A 27 -41.44 17.85 -20.98
C SER A 27 -42.06 18.99 -21.81
N ALA A 28 -42.20 20.17 -21.20
CA ALA A 28 -42.73 21.32 -21.92
C ALA A 28 -41.80 21.79 -23.05
N GLU A 29 -40.50 21.53 -22.93
CA GLU A 29 -39.49 21.84 -23.96
C GLU A 29 -39.63 20.86 -25.13
N GLU A 30 -39.60 19.54 -24.88
CA GLU A 30 -39.83 18.51 -25.91
C GLU A 30 -41.13 18.73 -26.69
N SER A 31 -42.20 19.09 -25.96
CA SER A 31 -43.48 19.42 -26.59
C SER A 31 -43.42 20.69 -27.43
N ALA A 32 -42.59 21.66 -27.07
CA ALA A 32 -42.40 22.88 -27.85
C ALA A 32 -41.57 22.61 -29.10
N ASP A 33 -40.45 21.90 -28.97
CA ASP A 33 -39.58 21.51 -30.08
C ASP A 33 -40.37 20.73 -31.13
N ARG A 34 -41.09 19.69 -30.70
CA ARG A 34 -41.97 18.92 -31.59
C ARG A 34 -42.97 19.81 -32.34
N LEU A 35 -43.60 20.76 -31.66
CA LEU A 35 -44.57 21.65 -32.30
C LEU A 35 -43.91 22.68 -33.22
N PHE A 36 -42.68 23.08 -32.93
CA PHE A 36 -41.89 24.00 -33.75
C PHE A 36 -41.45 23.32 -35.04
N ASP A 37 -40.92 22.09 -34.93
CA ASP A 37 -40.49 21.26 -36.06
C ASP A 37 -41.65 20.93 -37.00
N LEU A 38 -42.83 20.65 -36.43
CA LEU A 38 -44.08 20.46 -37.18
C LEU A 38 -44.66 21.77 -37.75
N GLY A 39 -44.04 22.93 -37.49
CA GLY A 39 -44.47 24.24 -37.99
C GLY A 39 -45.74 24.81 -37.32
N PHE A 40 -46.20 24.23 -36.21
CA PHE A 40 -47.42 24.68 -35.52
C PHE A 40 -47.21 25.89 -34.61
N ILE A 41 -45.98 26.10 -34.14
CA ILE A 41 -45.60 27.23 -33.29
C ILE A 41 -44.34 27.93 -33.79
N GLU A 42 -44.15 29.15 -33.31
CA GLU A 42 -42.92 29.93 -33.53
C GLU A 42 -42.37 30.33 -32.15
N GLY A 43 -41.04 30.36 -32.03
CA GLY A 43 -40.34 30.95 -30.88
C GLY A 43 -40.44 32.48 -30.86
N TYR A 44 -40.08 33.09 -29.73
CA TYR A 44 -39.88 34.52 -29.61
C TYR A 44 -38.61 34.97 -30.33
N THR A 45 -38.50 36.26 -30.60
CA THR A 45 -37.34 36.85 -31.30
C THR A 45 -36.01 36.70 -30.56
N ASP A 46 -36.05 36.33 -29.28
CA ASP A 46 -34.89 36.05 -28.44
C ASP A 46 -34.46 34.58 -28.47
N GLY A 47 -35.13 33.74 -29.26
CA GLY A 47 -34.84 32.31 -29.39
C GLY A 47 -35.61 31.43 -28.38
N SER A 48 -36.33 32.01 -27.42
CA SER A 48 -37.08 31.23 -26.43
C SER A 48 -38.51 30.88 -26.87
N PHE A 49 -39.07 29.78 -26.40
CA PHE A 49 -40.52 29.51 -26.54
C PHE A 49 -41.38 30.24 -25.50
N GLY A 50 -40.72 30.80 -24.46
CA GLY A 50 -41.34 31.48 -23.33
C GLY A 50 -42.35 30.60 -22.58
N LEU A 51 -41.96 29.36 -22.29
CA LEU A 51 -42.85 28.32 -21.74
C LEU A 51 -43.55 28.73 -20.44
N GLU A 52 -42.86 29.47 -19.57
CA GLU A 52 -43.37 29.99 -18.29
C GLU A 52 -44.30 31.20 -18.43
N ASN A 53 -44.45 31.75 -19.63
CA ASN A 53 -45.36 32.87 -19.85
C ASN A 53 -46.80 32.38 -20.00
N ASN A 54 -47.76 33.12 -19.44
CA ASN A 54 -49.17 32.88 -19.74
C ASN A 54 -49.48 33.26 -21.20
N ILE A 55 -50.34 32.48 -21.85
CA ILE A 55 -50.73 32.69 -23.25
C ILE A 55 -52.06 33.47 -23.39
N THR A 56 -52.12 34.37 -24.36
CA THR A 56 -53.35 35.12 -24.66
C THR A 56 -54.33 34.31 -25.50
N ARG A 57 -55.61 34.70 -25.43
CA ARG A 57 -56.67 34.11 -26.25
C ARG A 57 -56.42 34.26 -27.76
N ALA A 58 -55.79 35.36 -28.19
CA ALA A 58 -55.44 35.58 -29.58
C ALA A 58 -54.31 34.66 -30.06
N GLU A 59 -53.25 34.51 -29.27
CA GLU A 59 -52.12 33.62 -29.59
C GLU A 59 -52.60 32.17 -29.68
N PHE A 60 -53.39 31.72 -28.72
CA PHE A 60 -53.91 30.36 -28.75
C PHE A 60 -54.93 30.12 -29.88
N ALA A 61 -55.69 31.14 -30.29
CA ALA A 61 -56.54 31.04 -31.48
C ALA A 61 -55.72 30.93 -32.79
N LYS A 62 -54.52 31.53 -32.86
CA LYS A 62 -53.57 31.31 -33.97
C LYS A 62 -53.14 29.85 -33.97
N ILE A 63 -52.61 29.35 -32.86
CA ILE A 63 -52.13 27.97 -32.72
C ILE A 63 -53.21 26.95 -33.12
N ALA A 64 -54.43 27.08 -32.57
CA ALA A 64 -55.52 26.15 -32.88
C ALA A 64 -55.93 26.14 -34.36
N VAL A 65 -55.69 27.23 -35.10
CA VAL A 65 -55.99 27.32 -36.54
C VAL A 65 -54.87 26.74 -37.39
N ILE A 66 -53.61 26.97 -37.01
CA ILE A 66 -52.45 26.36 -37.67
C ILE A 66 -52.48 24.85 -37.47
N SER A 67 -52.69 24.38 -36.23
CA SER A 67 -52.80 22.96 -35.90
C SER A 67 -54.02 22.24 -36.48
N SER A 68 -54.86 22.96 -37.25
CA SER A 68 -56.00 22.40 -37.98
C SER A 68 -55.87 22.58 -39.50
N GLY A 69 -54.70 22.99 -40.00
CA GLY A 69 -54.44 23.16 -41.44
C GLY A 69 -55.19 24.33 -42.10
N PHE A 70 -55.57 25.37 -41.34
CA PHE A 70 -56.38 26.49 -41.86
C PHE A 70 -55.65 27.85 -41.90
N GLU A 71 -54.32 27.85 -41.94
CA GLU A 71 -53.51 29.07 -41.95
C GLU A 71 -53.74 29.97 -43.17
N ASP A 72 -53.83 29.40 -44.37
CA ASP A 72 -54.17 30.12 -45.61
C ASP A 72 -55.50 30.88 -45.49
N ALA A 73 -56.48 30.27 -44.83
CA ALA A 73 -57.78 30.90 -44.60
C ALA A 73 -57.67 32.08 -43.64
N ALA A 74 -56.77 32.02 -42.65
CA ALA A 74 -56.56 33.10 -41.70
C ALA A 74 -56.00 34.34 -42.41
N ASP A 75 -55.02 34.16 -43.28
CA ASP A 75 -54.42 35.24 -44.06
C ASP A 75 -55.44 35.93 -44.98
N LEU A 76 -56.30 35.16 -45.63
CA LEU A 76 -57.39 35.71 -46.46
C LEU A 76 -58.43 36.50 -45.63
N LEU A 77 -58.58 36.19 -44.35
CA LEU A 77 -59.60 36.79 -43.47
C LEU A 77 -59.07 37.90 -42.56
N VAL A 78 -57.79 38.27 -42.64
CA VAL A 78 -57.20 39.32 -41.78
C VAL A 78 -57.92 40.67 -41.91
N ASN A 79 -58.34 41.04 -43.13
CA ASN A 79 -59.03 42.30 -43.42
C ASN A 79 -60.57 42.19 -43.35
N SER A 80 -61.09 41.00 -43.04
CA SER A 80 -62.54 40.77 -42.93
C SER A 80 -63.08 41.30 -41.59
N PRO A 81 -64.32 41.81 -41.55
CA PRO A 81 -64.96 42.20 -40.30
C PRO A 81 -65.21 40.98 -39.43
N SER A 82 -64.86 41.07 -38.14
CA SER A 82 -65.12 40.00 -37.17
C SER A 82 -66.56 40.03 -36.66
N GLN A 83 -67.05 38.86 -36.22
CA GLN A 83 -68.30 38.76 -35.48
C GLN A 83 -68.20 39.33 -34.05
N PHE A 84 -66.98 39.47 -33.53
CA PHE A 84 -66.71 40.03 -32.20
C PHE A 84 -66.41 41.53 -32.28
N SER A 85 -67.06 42.31 -31.42
CA SER A 85 -67.02 43.77 -31.49
C SER A 85 -65.66 44.40 -31.11
N ASP A 86 -64.81 43.66 -30.40
CA ASP A 86 -63.48 44.06 -29.94
C ASP A 86 -62.33 43.54 -30.83
N VAL A 87 -62.66 42.75 -31.86
CA VAL A 87 -61.69 42.26 -32.87
C VAL A 87 -61.76 43.17 -34.09
N LYS A 88 -60.82 44.11 -34.17
CA LYS A 88 -60.68 45.03 -35.32
C LYS A 88 -60.09 44.29 -36.52
N SER A 89 -60.53 44.59 -37.73
CA SER A 89 -59.91 44.08 -38.97
C SER A 89 -58.50 44.65 -39.19
N GLY A 90 -57.64 43.89 -39.84
CA GLY A 90 -56.28 44.28 -40.20
C GLY A 90 -55.27 44.20 -39.04
N VAL A 91 -55.63 43.56 -37.92
CA VAL A 91 -54.72 43.25 -36.82
C VAL A 91 -54.22 41.82 -37.01
N TRP A 92 -53.01 41.50 -36.55
CA TRP A 92 -52.40 40.18 -36.74
C TRP A 92 -53.33 39.02 -36.33
N TYR A 93 -54.09 39.17 -35.24
CA TYR A 93 -55.00 38.15 -34.72
C TYR A 93 -56.35 38.05 -35.45
N SER A 94 -56.69 39.00 -36.32
CA SER A 94 -58.04 39.14 -36.87
C SER A 94 -58.43 37.93 -37.72
N GLY A 95 -57.52 37.49 -38.59
CA GLY A 95 -57.71 36.33 -39.46
C GLY A 95 -57.92 35.05 -38.66
N TRP A 96 -56.98 34.76 -37.76
CA TRP A 96 -56.99 33.60 -36.88
C TRP A 96 -58.28 33.49 -36.06
N ILE A 97 -58.70 34.58 -35.39
CA ILE A 97 -59.94 34.57 -34.60
C ILE A 97 -61.17 34.38 -35.50
N ASN A 98 -61.18 34.97 -36.69
CA ASN A 98 -62.29 34.81 -37.63
C ASN A 98 -62.43 33.36 -38.11
N VAL A 99 -61.31 32.71 -38.45
CA VAL A 99 -61.29 31.28 -38.82
C VAL A 99 -61.71 30.42 -37.64
N ALA A 100 -61.06 30.56 -36.49
CA ALA A 100 -61.36 29.77 -35.29
C ALA A 100 -62.84 29.87 -34.90
N ALA A 101 -63.45 31.05 -35.03
CA ALA A 101 -64.87 31.24 -34.72
C ALA A 101 -65.80 30.70 -35.82
N SER A 102 -65.36 30.71 -37.08
CA SER A 102 -66.09 30.11 -38.21
C SER A 102 -66.08 28.58 -38.15
N GLN A 103 -64.96 27.98 -37.75
CA GLN A 103 -64.83 26.54 -37.51
C GLN A 103 -65.48 26.11 -36.20
N GLY A 104 -65.87 27.06 -35.35
CA GLY A 104 -66.53 26.79 -34.08
C GLY A 104 -65.58 26.38 -32.94
N PHE A 105 -64.27 26.45 -33.15
CA PHE A 105 -63.23 26.19 -32.15
C PHE A 105 -63.39 27.13 -30.95
N VAL A 106 -63.56 28.42 -31.23
CA VAL A 106 -63.72 29.46 -30.20
C VAL A 106 -65.12 30.08 -30.20
N LYS A 107 -65.52 30.56 -29.03
CA LYS A 107 -66.74 31.34 -28.83
C LYS A 107 -66.42 32.61 -28.04
N GLY A 108 -67.09 33.70 -28.38
CA GLY A 108 -67.04 34.94 -27.62
C GLY A 108 -67.90 34.87 -26.37
N ASP A 109 -67.82 35.91 -25.55
CA ASP A 109 -68.66 36.04 -24.37
C ASP A 109 -70.11 36.44 -24.71
N PRO A 110 -71.05 36.36 -23.76
CA PRO A 110 -72.43 36.78 -23.99
C PRO A 110 -72.60 38.27 -24.36
N ALA A 111 -71.56 39.09 -24.19
CA ALA A 111 -71.55 40.50 -24.60
C ALA A 111 -71.12 40.70 -26.06
N GLY A 112 -70.75 39.64 -26.78
CA GLY A 112 -70.30 39.70 -28.17
C GLY A 112 -68.86 40.18 -28.32
N THR A 113 -68.01 39.91 -27.32
CA THR A 113 -66.58 40.21 -27.34
C THR A 113 -65.74 38.93 -27.26
N PHE A 114 -64.53 38.95 -27.83
CA PHE A 114 -63.60 37.83 -27.80
C PHE A 114 -62.52 37.97 -26.72
N ARG A 115 -62.11 39.21 -26.42
CA ARG A 115 -61.04 39.60 -25.48
C ARG A 115 -59.66 39.07 -25.91
N PRO A 116 -59.14 39.50 -27.08
CA PRO A 116 -57.95 38.89 -27.71
C PRO A 116 -56.68 38.98 -26.85
N ASN A 117 -56.51 40.05 -26.08
CA ASN A 117 -55.30 40.28 -25.26
C ASN A 117 -55.41 39.75 -23.82
N ASP A 118 -56.55 39.14 -23.47
CA ASP A 118 -56.71 38.53 -22.17
C ASP A 118 -56.01 37.18 -22.13
N GLN A 119 -55.47 36.82 -20.96
CA GLN A 119 -54.91 35.50 -20.72
C GLN A 119 -56.00 34.45 -20.82
N ILE A 120 -55.76 33.39 -21.58
CA ILE A 120 -56.72 32.29 -21.73
C ILE A 120 -56.71 31.40 -20.50
N ARG A 121 -57.88 30.86 -20.13
CA ARG A 121 -57.97 29.91 -19.02
C ARG A 121 -57.68 28.49 -19.47
N ALA A 122 -57.15 27.66 -18.57
CA ALA A 122 -56.89 26.25 -18.86
C ALA A 122 -58.13 25.49 -19.35
N SER A 123 -59.30 25.71 -18.73
CA SER A 123 -60.56 25.11 -19.20
C SER A 123 -60.98 25.55 -20.61
N GLU A 124 -60.61 26.76 -21.02
CA GLU A 124 -60.86 27.26 -22.37
C GLU A 124 -59.90 26.64 -23.38
N VAL A 125 -58.61 26.46 -23.02
CA VAL A 125 -57.63 25.71 -23.82
C VAL A 125 -58.13 24.31 -24.12
N VAL A 126 -58.46 23.54 -23.07
CA VAL A 126 -58.97 22.17 -23.22
C VAL A 126 -60.24 22.12 -24.07
N THR A 127 -61.12 23.12 -23.93
CA THR A 127 -62.35 23.20 -24.75
C THR A 127 -62.04 23.37 -26.23
N VAL A 128 -61.07 24.21 -26.58
CA VAL A 128 -60.69 24.47 -27.97
C VAL A 128 -59.96 23.26 -28.56
N LEU A 129 -59.01 22.64 -27.84
CA LEU A 129 -58.31 21.43 -28.30
C LEU A 129 -59.29 20.30 -28.64
N LEU A 130 -60.26 20.05 -27.76
CA LEU A 130 -61.31 19.06 -28.04
C LEU A 130 -62.19 19.47 -29.25
N ARG A 131 -62.42 20.77 -29.47
CA ARG A 131 -63.18 21.21 -30.65
C ARG A 131 -62.39 21.11 -31.94
N VAL A 132 -61.07 21.29 -31.89
CA VAL A 132 -60.17 21.01 -33.00
C VAL A 132 -60.25 19.52 -33.38
N LEU A 133 -60.28 18.63 -32.40
CA LEU A 133 -60.58 17.20 -32.62
C LEU A 133 -62.01 16.91 -33.10
N GLY A 134 -62.88 17.92 -33.25
CA GLY A 134 -64.25 17.77 -33.72
C GLY A 134 -65.30 17.56 -32.62
N TYR A 135 -64.91 17.46 -31.33
CA TYR A 135 -65.87 17.42 -30.22
C TYR A 135 -66.66 18.73 -30.11
N ASN A 136 -67.93 18.67 -29.72
CA ASN A 136 -68.76 19.87 -29.59
C ASN A 136 -69.58 19.89 -28.29
N ASP A 137 -70.41 20.92 -28.14
CA ASP A 137 -71.18 21.17 -26.91
C ASP A 137 -72.20 20.05 -26.58
N ASN A 138 -72.34 19.02 -27.42
CA ASN A 138 -73.15 17.83 -27.13
C ASN A 138 -72.47 16.84 -26.16
N LEU A 139 -71.23 17.10 -25.72
CA LEU A 139 -70.58 16.31 -24.68
C LEU A 139 -71.41 16.28 -23.37
N PRO A 140 -71.57 15.10 -22.74
CA PRO A 140 -72.43 14.95 -21.56
C PRO A 140 -71.88 15.72 -20.36
N GLY A 141 -72.75 16.51 -19.71
CA GLY A 141 -72.43 17.28 -18.51
C GLY A 141 -72.53 18.79 -18.73
N ALA A 142 -72.00 19.57 -17.77
CA ALA A 142 -71.97 21.02 -17.83
C ALA A 142 -70.54 21.51 -18.08
N TRP A 143 -70.40 22.60 -18.85
CA TRP A 143 -69.12 23.27 -19.05
C TRP A 143 -68.62 23.91 -17.73
N PRO A 144 -67.31 23.87 -17.42
CA PRO A 144 -66.22 23.25 -18.21
C PRO A 144 -65.99 21.76 -17.92
N THR A 145 -66.68 21.16 -16.95
CA THR A 145 -66.43 19.80 -16.47
C THR A 145 -66.55 18.74 -17.57
N ASN A 146 -67.52 18.85 -18.47
CA ASN A 146 -67.70 17.88 -19.57
C ASN A 146 -66.47 17.79 -20.50
N TYR A 147 -65.87 18.92 -20.85
CA TYR A 147 -64.65 18.96 -21.66
C TYR A 147 -63.43 18.45 -20.88
N LEU A 148 -63.26 18.86 -19.63
CA LEU A 148 -62.14 18.39 -18.80
C LEU A 148 -62.17 16.87 -18.59
N VAL A 149 -63.35 16.31 -18.31
CA VAL A 149 -63.51 14.84 -18.16
C VAL A 149 -63.18 14.12 -19.47
N LYS A 150 -63.61 14.66 -20.62
CA LYS A 150 -63.32 14.05 -21.91
C LYS A 150 -61.82 14.11 -22.23
N ALA A 151 -61.18 15.25 -22.03
CA ALA A 151 -59.74 15.40 -22.28
C ALA A 151 -58.90 14.51 -21.34
N ALA A 152 -59.30 14.39 -20.07
CA ALA A 152 -58.67 13.45 -19.15
C ALA A 152 -58.82 12.00 -19.60
N GLY A 153 -60.00 11.63 -20.13
CA GLY A 153 -60.24 10.29 -20.69
C GLY A 153 -59.50 9.99 -22.00
N LEU A 154 -58.99 11.01 -22.68
CA LEU A 154 -58.10 10.90 -23.84
C LEU A 154 -56.62 11.07 -23.44
N GLY A 155 -56.29 11.18 -22.14
CA GLY A 155 -54.91 11.39 -21.71
C GLY A 155 -54.31 12.78 -22.02
N ILE A 156 -55.00 13.66 -22.75
CA ILE A 156 -54.53 15.02 -23.13
C ILE A 156 -54.05 15.84 -21.92
N THR A 157 -54.70 15.68 -20.76
CA THR A 157 -54.33 16.40 -19.53
C THR A 157 -53.49 15.56 -18.55
N SER A 158 -53.08 14.35 -18.94
CA SER A 158 -52.33 13.44 -18.07
C SER A 158 -50.94 14.02 -17.75
N GLY A 159 -50.53 13.96 -16.48
CA GLY A 159 -49.24 14.48 -16.00
C GLY A 159 -49.13 16.01 -15.92
N ILE A 160 -50.16 16.77 -16.28
CA ILE A 160 -50.09 18.24 -16.35
C ILE A 160 -50.88 18.88 -15.20
N ALA A 161 -50.19 19.59 -14.30
CA ALA A 161 -50.80 20.29 -13.17
C ALA A 161 -51.23 21.72 -13.53
N PHE A 162 -52.53 22.03 -13.41
CA PHE A 162 -53.07 23.37 -13.69
C PHE A 162 -54.37 23.70 -12.93
N ASP A 163 -54.65 25.00 -12.73
CA ASP A 163 -55.95 25.48 -12.28
C ASP A 163 -56.88 25.68 -13.49
N ALA A 164 -57.92 24.85 -13.60
CA ALA A 164 -58.90 24.91 -14.68
C ALA A 164 -59.52 26.31 -14.87
N SER A 165 -59.61 27.11 -13.82
CA SER A 165 -60.20 28.46 -13.85
C SER A 165 -59.19 29.59 -14.01
N GLY A 166 -57.90 29.30 -13.80
CA GLY A 166 -56.79 30.24 -13.87
C GLY A 166 -56.24 30.40 -15.28
N ALA A 167 -55.38 31.42 -15.45
CA ALA A 167 -54.54 31.54 -16.64
C ALA A 167 -53.56 30.35 -16.71
N ILE A 168 -53.14 29.99 -17.92
CA ILE A 168 -52.26 28.85 -18.16
C ILE A 168 -51.00 29.28 -18.91
N GLU A 169 -49.88 28.70 -18.47
CA GLU A 169 -48.56 28.83 -19.07
C GLU A 169 -48.51 28.18 -20.46
N ARG A 170 -47.71 28.75 -21.36
CA ARG A 170 -47.52 28.28 -22.74
C ARG A 170 -47.03 26.83 -22.77
N GLY A 171 -46.06 26.47 -21.94
CA GLY A 171 -45.51 25.12 -21.87
C GLY A 171 -46.59 24.06 -21.63
N LYS A 172 -47.51 24.32 -20.70
CA LYS A 172 -48.63 23.42 -20.41
C LYS A 172 -49.62 23.33 -21.58
N VAL A 173 -49.80 24.41 -22.33
CA VAL A 173 -50.61 24.38 -23.56
C VAL A 173 -49.94 23.55 -24.64
N PHE A 174 -48.62 23.65 -24.79
CA PHE A 174 -47.84 22.88 -25.75
C PHE A 174 -47.86 21.38 -25.42
N GLN A 175 -47.68 21.01 -24.16
CA GLN A 175 -47.86 19.61 -23.73
C GLN A 175 -49.25 19.07 -24.08
N MET A 176 -50.32 19.85 -23.82
CA MET A 176 -51.67 19.43 -24.17
C MET A 176 -51.87 19.34 -25.69
N LEU A 177 -51.34 20.28 -26.46
CA LEU A 177 -51.47 20.29 -27.92
C LEU A 177 -50.69 19.14 -28.55
N SER A 178 -49.44 18.91 -28.15
CA SER A 178 -48.62 17.78 -28.60
C SER A 178 -49.37 16.46 -28.43
N LYS A 179 -49.97 16.24 -27.25
CA LYS A 179 -50.85 15.07 -27.02
C LYS A 179 -52.09 15.07 -27.88
N THR A 180 -52.70 16.23 -28.11
CA THR A 180 -53.91 16.37 -28.95
C THR A 180 -53.62 16.04 -30.42
N LEU A 181 -52.42 16.31 -30.92
CA LEU A 181 -52.03 16.00 -32.31
C LEU A 181 -52.10 14.49 -32.61
N ASP A 182 -51.82 13.66 -31.61
CA ASP A 182 -51.81 12.20 -31.75
C ASP A 182 -53.21 11.58 -31.59
N GLU A 183 -54.20 12.36 -31.16
CA GLU A 183 -55.56 11.88 -30.92
C GLU A 183 -56.41 11.86 -32.19
N ASP A 184 -57.27 10.85 -32.28
CA ASP A 184 -58.21 10.68 -33.37
C ASP A 184 -59.20 11.86 -33.49
N VAL A 185 -59.32 12.38 -34.72
CA VAL A 185 -60.38 13.34 -35.06
C VAL A 185 -61.73 12.65 -35.08
N VAL A 186 -62.76 13.30 -34.55
CA VAL A 186 -64.13 12.78 -34.51
C VAL A 186 -65.08 13.56 -35.40
N GLU A 187 -66.13 12.89 -35.87
CA GLU A 187 -67.24 13.52 -36.58
C GLU A 187 -68.59 13.13 -35.95
N TYR A 188 -69.51 14.10 -35.85
CA TYR A 188 -70.85 13.86 -35.32
C TYR A 188 -71.79 13.36 -36.40
N ASP A 189 -72.55 12.32 -36.07
CA ASP A 189 -73.57 11.82 -36.98
C ASP A 189 -74.76 12.79 -37.03
N HIS A 190 -75.01 13.38 -38.20
CA HIS A 190 -76.14 14.27 -38.42
C HIS A 190 -77.50 13.54 -38.38
N GLU A 191 -77.51 12.21 -38.47
CA GLU A 191 -78.71 11.36 -38.44
C GLU A 191 -79.17 11.04 -37.01
N TYR A 192 -78.26 11.04 -36.02
CA TYR A 192 -78.56 10.86 -34.60
C TYR A 192 -77.83 11.92 -33.77
N ALA A 193 -78.58 12.94 -33.32
CA ALA A 193 -78.08 14.13 -32.62
C ALA A 193 -77.30 13.91 -31.30
N LEU A 194 -76.93 12.68 -30.94
CA LEU A 194 -76.29 12.31 -29.67
C LEU A 194 -75.08 11.37 -29.83
N GLY A 195 -74.55 11.13 -31.03
CA GLY A 195 -73.38 10.27 -31.26
C GLY A 195 -72.30 10.92 -32.13
N PHE A 196 -71.02 10.62 -31.82
CA PHE A 196 -69.86 10.88 -32.68
C PHE A 196 -69.18 9.55 -33.01
N ARG A 197 -68.43 9.50 -34.12
CA ARG A 197 -67.52 8.40 -34.47
C ARG A 197 -66.12 8.95 -34.68
N SER A 198 -65.11 8.13 -34.38
CA SER A 198 -63.73 8.42 -34.78
C SER A 198 -63.61 8.33 -36.31
N LYS A 199 -62.79 9.21 -36.90
CA LYS A 199 -62.32 9.09 -38.29
C LYS A 199 -61.23 8.01 -38.43
N ASN A 200 -60.66 7.53 -37.31
CA ASN A 200 -59.47 6.68 -37.24
C ASN A 200 -58.27 7.28 -37.95
N VAL A 201 -58.10 8.59 -37.81
CA VAL A 201 -57.00 9.41 -38.33
C VAL A 201 -56.72 10.44 -37.25
N SER A 202 -55.46 10.56 -36.84
CA SER A 202 -55.04 11.54 -35.85
C SER A 202 -55.18 12.96 -36.38
N LEU A 203 -55.22 13.94 -35.48
CA LEU A 203 -55.24 15.35 -35.87
C LEU A 203 -54.01 15.72 -36.71
N LEU A 204 -52.84 15.15 -36.39
CA LEU A 204 -51.61 15.37 -37.12
C LEU A 204 -51.72 14.90 -38.58
N GLU A 205 -52.20 13.66 -38.79
CA GLU A 205 -52.45 13.11 -40.12
C GLU A 205 -53.49 13.94 -40.90
N ASP A 206 -54.63 14.31 -40.29
CA ASP A 206 -55.71 15.07 -40.96
C ASP A 206 -55.30 16.53 -41.26
N ALA A 207 -54.44 17.13 -40.43
CA ALA A 207 -54.02 18.53 -40.57
C ALA A 207 -52.88 18.74 -41.58
N LEU A 208 -51.95 17.79 -41.67
CA LEU A 208 -50.75 17.89 -42.51
C LEU A 208 -50.72 16.87 -43.68
N ASP A 209 -51.78 16.08 -43.86
CA ASP A 209 -51.87 15.03 -44.90
C ASP A 209 -50.73 13.99 -44.80
N LEU A 210 -50.39 13.62 -43.55
CA LEU A 210 -49.29 12.70 -43.26
C LEU A 210 -49.74 11.24 -43.21
N VAL A 211 -48.82 10.35 -43.56
CA VAL A 211 -48.94 8.90 -43.40
C VAL A 211 -48.24 8.48 -42.12
N LYS A 212 -48.95 7.76 -41.26
CA LYS A 212 -48.37 7.15 -40.05
C LYS A 212 -47.72 5.81 -40.39
N VAL A 213 -46.42 5.71 -40.15
CA VAL A 213 -45.61 4.49 -40.27
C VAL A 213 -45.31 3.96 -38.87
N ASN A 214 -45.61 2.67 -38.62
CA ASN A 214 -45.22 1.98 -37.38
C ASN A 214 -44.38 0.76 -37.74
N ALA A 215 -43.06 0.89 -37.66
CA ALA A 215 -42.12 -0.19 -37.98
C ALA A 215 -40.82 -0.01 -37.17
N TYR A 216 -39.94 -1.01 -37.23
CA TYR A 216 -38.61 -0.93 -36.65
C TYR A 216 -37.70 -0.02 -37.48
N VAL A 217 -36.81 0.69 -36.81
CA VAL A 217 -35.66 1.32 -37.47
C VAL A 217 -34.65 0.23 -37.77
N THR A 218 -34.40 -0.02 -39.04
CA THR A 218 -33.54 -1.11 -39.52
C THR A 218 -32.12 -0.64 -39.81
N ASP A 219 -31.94 0.63 -40.16
CA ASP A 219 -30.65 1.20 -40.54
C ASP A 219 -30.56 2.69 -40.17
N ILE A 220 -29.33 3.12 -39.83
CA ILE A 220 -28.95 4.49 -39.49
C ILE A 220 -27.66 4.89 -40.23
N PRO A 221 -27.30 6.18 -40.31
CA PRO A 221 -26.11 6.64 -41.05
C PRO A 221 -24.79 5.96 -40.69
N ARG A 222 -24.59 5.55 -39.43
CA ARG A 222 -23.37 4.87 -39.00
C ARG A 222 -23.25 3.44 -39.55
N THR A 223 -24.37 2.74 -39.67
CA THR A 223 -24.38 1.29 -39.93
C THR A 223 -24.53 0.95 -41.41
N SER A 224 -24.91 1.92 -42.22
CA SER A 224 -25.12 1.74 -43.66
C SER A 224 -24.82 3.02 -44.45
N ASN A 225 -24.85 2.94 -45.78
CA ASN A 225 -24.50 4.08 -46.64
C ASN A 225 -25.65 5.10 -46.78
N LEU A 226 -26.24 5.50 -45.66
CA LEU A 226 -27.27 6.54 -45.59
C LEU A 226 -26.60 7.92 -45.46
N ASP A 227 -27.24 8.95 -46.01
CA ASP A 227 -26.82 10.34 -45.76
C ASP A 227 -27.13 10.76 -44.31
N ASP A 228 -26.44 11.77 -43.76
CA ASP A 228 -26.59 12.25 -42.37
C ASP A 228 -28.01 12.74 -42.01
N ASP A 229 -28.91 12.86 -42.98
CA ASP A 229 -30.33 13.20 -42.79
C ASP A 229 -31.28 12.09 -43.28
N GLU A 230 -30.80 10.86 -43.43
CA GLU A 230 -31.61 9.70 -43.81
C GLU A 230 -31.75 8.67 -42.67
N ILE A 231 -32.85 7.92 -42.66
CA ILE A 231 -33.10 6.81 -41.74
C ILE A 231 -33.94 5.72 -42.43
N GLU A 232 -33.67 4.45 -42.14
CA GLU A 232 -34.50 3.36 -42.67
C GLU A 232 -35.53 2.87 -41.64
N ILE A 233 -36.82 2.92 -42.01
CA ILE A 233 -37.92 2.49 -41.15
C ILE A 233 -38.73 1.40 -41.86
N GLY A 234 -38.60 0.16 -41.39
CA GLY A 234 -39.26 -1.01 -41.96
C GLY A 234 -38.82 -1.33 -43.39
N GLY A 235 -37.51 -1.19 -43.68
CA GLY A 235 -36.97 -1.49 -45.01
C GLY A 235 -37.19 -0.37 -46.06
N THR A 236 -37.53 0.84 -45.62
CA THR A 236 -37.72 2.01 -46.50
C THR A 236 -36.95 3.20 -45.95
N THR A 237 -36.09 3.79 -46.77
CA THR A 237 -35.33 5.01 -46.44
C THR A 237 -36.23 6.23 -46.50
N TYR A 238 -36.13 7.11 -45.50
CA TYR A 238 -36.83 8.38 -45.42
C TYR A 238 -35.86 9.52 -45.10
N ASP A 239 -36.15 10.71 -45.62
CA ASP A 239 -35.43 11.94 -45.27
C ASP A 239 -35.97 12.49 -43.93
N LEU A 240 -35.10 12.85 -43.01
CA LEU A 240 -35.44 13.48 -41.76
C LEU A 240 -35.53 15.01 -41.91
N LYS A 241 -36.67 15.59 -41.53
CA LYS A 241 -36.82 17.06 -41.38
C LYS A 241 -36.87 17.49 -39.92
N VAL A 242 -36.61 16.56 -39.03
CA VAL A 242 -36.52 16.74 -37.60
C VAL A 242 -35.16 16.24 -37.14
N ALA A 243 -34.55 16.94 -36.19
CA ALA A 243 -33.35 16.45 -35.55
C ALA A 243 -33.70 15.23 -34.69
N VAL A 244 -32.92 14.18 -34.80
CA VAL A 244 -33.10 12.93 -34.06
C VAL A 244 -31.77 12.46 -33.51
N ASP A 245 -31.84 11.73 -32.42
CA ASP A 245 -30.76 10.86 -31.99
C ASP A 245 -30.98 9.50 -32.67
N TYR A 246 -30.07 9.12 -33.56
CA TYR A 246 -30.16 7.88 -34.33
C TYR A 246 -30.02 6.65 -33.43
N GLU A 247 -29.01 6.66 -32.56
CA GLU A 247 -28.71 5.59 -31.61
C GLU A 247 -29.90 5.31 -30.70
N LYS A 248 -30.64 6.34 -30.28
CA LYS A 248 -31.89 6.16 -29.52
C LYS A 248 -32.94 5.32 -30.25
N PHE A 249 -33.07 5.47 -31.57
CA PHE A 249 -34.12 4.82 -32.35
C PHE A 249 -33.69 3.52 -33.00
N PHE A 250 -32.40 3.30 -33.22
CA PHE A 250 -31.86 2.15 -33.92
C PHE A 250 -32.35 0.81 -33.32
N GLY A 251 -32.83 -0.11 -34.16
CA GLY A 251 -33.40 -1.39 -33.72
C GLY A 251 -34.75 -1.31 -32.99
N THR A 252 -35.27 -0.12 -32.69
CA THR A 252 -36.54 0.06 -31.96
C THR A 252 -37.71 0.27 -32.90
N LYS A 253 -38.91 -0.13 -32.47
CA LYS A 253 -40.15 0.20 -33.17
C LYS A 253 -40.51 1.65 -32.91
N VAL A 254 -40.77 2.37 -33.98
CA VAL A 254 -41.11 3.79 -33.95
C VAL A 254 -42.49 4.04 -34.53
N THR A 255 -43.08 5.17 -34.15
CA THR A 255 -44.17 5.81 -34.87
C THR A 255 -43.59 7.04 -35.58
N ALA A 256 -43.49 6.95 -36.91
CA ALA A 256 -43.09 8.07 -37.75
C ALA A 256 -44.28 8.65 -38.53
N TYR A 257 -44.29 9.96 -38.71
CA TYR A 257 -45.27 10.68 -39.52
C TYR A 257 -44.57 11.25 -40.74
N VAL A 258 -44.95 10.74 -41.91
CA VAL A 258 -44.26 10.95 -43.19
C VAL A 258 -45.16 11.73 -44.14
N ASN A 259 -44.61 12.69 -44.88
CA ASN A 259 -45.36 13.40 -45.92
C ASN A 259 -45.37 12.63 -47.27
N ASP A 260 -45.90 13.24 -48.33
CA ASP A 260 -45.98 12.64 -49.67
C ASP A 260 -44.66 12.63 -50.46
N ASP A 261 -43.64 13.32 -49.94
CA ASP A 261 -42.27 13.36 -50.46
C ASP A 261 -41.32 12.39 -49.71
N ASP A 262 -41.86 11.47 -48.91
CA ASP A 262 -41.12 10.51 -48.08
C ASP A 262 -40.23 11.18 -47.00
N GLU A 263 -40.64 12.37 -46.52
CA GLU A 263 -39.94 13.09 -45.45
C GLU A 263 -40.62 12.86 -44.08
N VAL A 264 -39.85 12.46 -43.08
CA VAL A 264 -40.28 12.29 -41.69
C VAL A 264 -40.32 13.64 -40.98
N LEU A 265 -41.52 14.03 -40.53
CA LEU A 265 -41.76 15.29 -39.81
C LEU A 265 -41.95 15.10 -38.30
N SER A 266 -42.12 13.86 -37.83
CA SER A 266 -42.15 13.53 -36.41
C SER A 266 -41.92 12.04 -36.25
N ILE A 267 -41.01 11.67 -35.34
CA ILE A 267 -40.70 10.29 -34.98
C ILE A 267 -40.69 10.17 -33.45
N LYS A 268 -41.16 9.03 -32.95
CA LYS A 268 -41.12 8.70 -31.52
C LYS A 268 -41.08 7.19 -31.31
N LEU A 269 -40.60 6.76 -30.15
CA LEU A 269 -40.66 5.36 -29.74
C LEU A 269 -42.11 4.88 -29.71
N HIS A 270 -42.33 3.71 -30.28
CA HIS A 270 -43.59 2.98 -30.18
C HIS A 270 -43.53 2.15 -28.91
N GLY A 271 -44.45 2.35 -27.97
CA GLY A 271 -44.41 1.75 -26.62
C GLY A 271 -44.61 0.22 -26.54
N ASP A 272 -44.27 -0.51 -27.60
CA ASP A 272 -44.29 -1.97 -27.68
C ASP A 272 -42.93 -2.60 -27.30
N ASN A 273 -41.84 -1.83 -27.28
CA ASN A 273 -40.50 -2.34 -26.96
C ASN A 273 -40.02 -2.01 -25.54
N THR A 274 -39.19 -2.91 -25.00
CA THR A 274 -38.32 -2.66 -23.85
C THR A 274 -36.89 -2.66 -24.34
N ILE A 275 -36.06 -1.73 -23.88
CA ILE A 275 -34.65 -1.63 -24.24
C ILE A 275 -33.83 -1.98 -23.00
N VAL A 276 -32.82 -2.83 -23.18
CA VAL A 276 -31.86 -3.25 -22.15
C VAL A 276 -30.47 -2.88 -22.68
N TYR A 277 -29.70 -2.17 -21.86
CA TYR A 277 -28.28 -1.90 -22.12
C TYR A 277 -27.49 -2.68 -21.07
N ASP A 278 -26.74 -3.69 -21.48
CA ASP A 278 -26.07 -4.62 -20.57
C ASP A 278 -24.92 -5.35 -21.29
N ALA A 279 -24.03 -5.98 -20.54
CA ALA A 279 -23.13 -6.99 -21.09
C ALA A 279 -23.90 -8.29 -21.36
N LEU A 280 -23.43 -9.08 -22.31
CA LEU A 280 -24.08 -10.33 -22.73
C LEU A 280 -23.17 -11.53 -22.54
N GLU A 281 -23.73 -12.61 -21.99
CA GLU A 281 -23.08 -13.92 -21.86
C GLU A 281 -24.04 -15.07 -22.18
N ASP A 282 -23.52 -16.30 -22.16
CA ASP A 282 -24.28 -17.55 -22.33
C ASP A 282 -25.27 -17.51 -23.52
N ILE A 283 -24.81 -16.99 -24.66
CA ILE A 283 -25.65 -16.79 -25.85
C ILE A 283 -25.68 -18.05 -26.70
N ASP A 284 -26.87 -18.44 -27.15
CA ASP A 284 -27.09 -19.49 -28.15
C ASP A 284 -28.17 -19.11 -29.18
N GLU A 285 -28.59 -20.07 -30.03
CA GLU A 285 -29.60 -19.84 -31.08
C GLU A 285 -31.01 -19.53 -30.53
N ASP A 286 -31.28 -19.89 -29.26
CA ASP A 286 -32.60 -19.80 -28.63
C ASP A 286 -32.67 -18.66 -27.59
N GLU A 287 -31.59 -18.39 -26.84
CA GLU A 287 -31.57 -17.38 -25.75
C GLU A 287 -30.24 -16.62 -25.59
N LEU A 288 -30.29 -15.49 -24.87
CA LEU A 288 -29.13 -14.73 -24.39
C LEU A 288 -29.30 -14.36 -22.92
N THR A 289 -28.19 -14.15 -22.20
CA THR A 289 -28.19 -13.69 -20.79
C THR A 289 -27.66 -12.26 -20.72
N ALA A 290 -28.41 -11.36 -20.08
CA ALA A 290 -27.95 -10.03 -19.73
C ALA A 290 -27.33 -10.06 -18.32
N VAL A 291 -26.05 -9.69 -18.21
CA VAL A 291 -25.19 -9.95 -17.05
C VAL A 291 -25.64 -9.16 -15.82
N ALA A 292 -25.67 -7.82 -15.88
CA ALA A 292 -26.02 -7.00 -14.72
C ALA A 292 -27.49 -7.19 -14.31
N ALA A 293 -28.37 -7.52 -15.25
CA ALA A 293 -29.76 -7.86 -14.99
C ALA A 293 -29.96 -9.26 -14.36
N ASP A 294 -28.95 -10.14 -14.42
CA ASP A 294 -29.02 -11.57 -14.05
C ASP A 294 -30.26 -12.24 -14.66
N LYS A 295 -30.41 -12.09 -15.99
CA LYS A 295 -31.65 -12.48 -16.66
C LYS A 295 -31.48 -12.93 -18.11
N ASP A 296 -32.06 -14.10 -18.36
CA ASP A 296 -32.17 -14.73 -19.67
C ASP A 296 -33.36 -14.16 -20.47
N TYR A 297 -33.17 -14.05 -21.79
CA TYR A 297 -34.16 -13.62 -22.76
C TYR A 297 -34.19 -14.57 -23.97
N ASP A 298 -35.37 -15.10 -24.27
CA ASP A 298 -35.61 -15.91 -25.47
C ASP A 298 -35.52 -15.00 -26.72
N PHE A 299 -34.89 -15.48 -27.80
CA PHE A 299 -35.01 -14.84 -29.12
C PHE A 299 -36.43 -14.99 -29.67
N ALA A 300 -36.88 -13.99 -30.41
CA ALA A 300 -38.09 -14.11 -31.23
C ALA A 300 -37.89 -15.17 -32.32
N ASP A 301 -39.00 -15.64 -32.93
CA ASP A 301 -38.92 -16.48 -34.14
C ASP A 301 -38.00 -15.78 -35.18
N GLU A 302 -37.15 -16.54 -35.90
CA GLU A 302 -36.15 -16.02 -36.86
C GLU A 302 -36.71 -14.98 -37.86
N ASP A 303 -37.96 -15.16 -38.31
CA ASP A 303 -38.64 -14.23 -39.24
C ASP A 303 -39.06 -12.88 -38.58
N ASP A 304 -39.07 -12.81 -37.24
CA ASP A 304 -39.46 -11.67 -36.41
C ASP A 304 -38.24 -10.95 -35.77
N VAL A 305 -37.04 -11.53 -35.83
CA VAL A 305 -35.77 -10.84 -35.51
C VAL A 305 -35.52 -9.78 -36.58
N VAL A 306 -35.26 -8.55 -36.13
CA VAL A 306 -35.10 -7.35 -36.97
C VAL A 306 -33.70 -7.31 -37.56
N ALA A 307 -32.67 -7.36 -36.70
CA ALA A 307 -31.25 -7.41 -37.08
C ALA A 307 -30.40 -7.72 -35.84
N ILE A 308 -29.22 -8.28 -36.06
CA ILE A 308 -28.16 -8.45 -35.06
C ILE A 308 -26.93 -7.74 -35.60
N TRP A 309 -26.32 -6.89 -34.77
CA TRP A 309 -25.11 -6.15 -35.09
C TRP A 309 -24.03 -6.50 -34.07
N ILE A 310 -22.84 -6.81 -34.56
CA ILE A 310 -21.66 -7.14 -33.75
C ILE A 310 -20.52 -6.25 -34.22
N ASN A 311 -19.94 -5.46 -33.31
CA ASN A 311 -18.85 -4.52 -33.59
C ASN A 311 -19.11 -3.66 -34.84
N GLY A 312 -20.35 -3.19 -35.01
CA GLY A 312 -20.76 -2.35 -36.13
C GLY A 312 -21.05 -3.06 -37.46
N GLU A 313 -20.96 -4.39 -37.53
CA GLU A 313 -21.32 -5.19 -38.71
C GLU A 313 -22.61 -6.00 -38.48
N GLU A 314 -23.50 -6.07 -39.48
CA GLU A 314 -24.73 -6.88 -39.42
C GLU A 314 -24.39 -8.36 -39.59
N GLU A 315 -24.84 -9.19 -38.65
CA GLU A 315 -24.53 -10.62 -38.56
C GLU A 315 -25.78 -11.48 -38.36
N ASP A 316 -25.64 -12.80 -38.53
CA ASP A 316 -26.68 -13.79 -38.22
C ASP A 316 -26.65 -14.15 -36.71
N VAL A 317 -27.79 -14.57 -36.15
CA VAL A 317 -27.91 -14.99 -34.72
C VAL A 317 -26.89 -16.08 -34.36
N ASP A 318 -26.61 -17.00 -35.30
CA ASP A 318 -25.65 -18.10 -35.12
C ASP A 318 -24.22 -17.61 -34.81
N GLU A 319 -23.85 -16.38 -35.17
CA GLU A 319 -22.51 -15.81 -34.92
C GLU A 319 -22.36 -15.28 -33.48
N LEU A 320 -23.47 -15.17 -32.72
CA LEU A 320 -23.42 -14.86 -31.29
C LEU A 320 -23.08 -16.09 -30.41
N ASP A 321 -23.29 -17.31 -30.92
CA ASP A 321 -23.24 -18.56 -30.13
C ASP A 321 -21.89 -18.76 -29.41
N GLY A 322 -21.94 -18.79 -28.08
CA GLY A 322 -20.81 -19.02 -27.20
C GLY A 322 -19.82 -17.86 -27.04
N ASN A 323 -20.17 -16.65 -27.52
CA ASN A 323 -19.38 -15.43 -27.33
C ASN A 323 -19.89 -14.62 -26.13
N VAL A 324 -19.05 -13.69 -25.67
CA VAL A 324 -19.36 -12.71 -24.62
C VAL A 324 -19.15 -11.32 -25.22
N TYR A 325 -20.02 -10.38 -24.87
CA TYR A 325 -19.93 -8.99 -25.32
C TYR A 325 -20.01 -8.06 -24.12
N ASP A 326 -19.09 -7.10 -24.06
CA ASP A 326 -18.92 -6.20 -22.91
C ASP A 326 -20.01 -5.11 -22.88
N TYR A 327 -20.66 -4.86 -24.02
CA TYR A 327 -21.82 -3.99 -24.12
C TYR A 327 -22.77 -4.47 -25.21
N ALA A 328 -24.06 -4.38 -24.94
CA ALA A 328 -25.07 -4.53 -25.96
C ALA A 328 -26.30 -3.68 -25.67
N LYS A 329 -26.89 -3.18 -26.74
CA LYS A 329 -28.28 -2.73 -26.77
C LYS A 329 -29.17 -3.86 -27.25
N VAL A 330 -29.99 -4.38 -26.34
CA VAL A 330 -30.99 -5.42 -26.62
C VAL A 330 -32.38 -4.82 -26.65
N VAL A 331 -33.11 -5.02 -27.76
CA VAL A 331 -34.51 -4.59 -27.88
C VAL A 331 -35.42 -5.80 -27.80
N LEU A 332 -36.32 -5.75 -26.84
CA LEU A 332 -37.33 -6.77 -26.59
C LEU A 332 -38.67 -6.34 -27.15
N ASN A 333 -39.45 -7.29 -27.67
CA ASN A 333 -40.83 -7.07 -28.08
C ASN A 333 -41.79 -7.04 -26.86
N LYS A 334 -43.09 -6.88 -27.12
CA LYS A 334 -44.14 -6.85 -26.09
C LYS A 334 -44.31 -8.16 -25.30
N ASP A 335 -43.82 -9.27 -25.84
CA ASP A 335 -43.84 -10.60 -25.24
C ASP A 335 -42.55 -10.88 -24.44
N ASN A 336 -41.57 -9.95 -24.50
CA ASN A 336 -40.20 -9.98 -23.94
C ASN A 336 -39.21 -10.84 -24.71
N ASP A 337 -39.51 -11.19 -25.97
CA ASP A 337 -38.55 -11.90 -26.81
C ASP A 337 -37.60 -10.89 -27.49
N VAL A 338 -36.34 -11.26 -27.66
CA VAL A 338 -35.30 -10.46 -28.32
C VAL A 338 -35.62 -10.33 -29.80
N VAL A 339 -35.69 -9.09 -30.28
CA VAL A 339 -35.90 -8.79 -31.71
C VAL A 339 -34.76 -8.01 -32.32
N PHE A 340 -33.84 -7.47 -31.53
CA PHE A 340 -32.66 -6.76 -32.04
C PHE A 340 -31.56 -6.75 -31.00
N VAL A 341 -30.31 -6.85 -31.46
CA VAL A 341 -29.09 -6.74 -30.67
C VAL A 341 -28.10 -5.88 -31.44
N ASP A 342 -27.46 -4.92 -30.77
CA ASP A 342 -26.28 -4.20 -31.25
C ASP A 342 -25.22 -4.30 -30.15
N ALA A 343 -24.23 -5.16 -30.35
CA ALA A 343 -23.29 -5.62 -29.33
C ALA A 343 -21.84 -5.31 -29.73
N TYR A 344 -21.02 -5.01 -28.72
CA TYR A 344 -19.63 -4.62 -28.85
C TYR A 344 -18.79 -5.38 -27.84
N GLN A 345 -17.62 -5.81 -28.32
CA GLN A 345 -16.50 -6.21 -27.47
C GLN A 345 -15.52 -5.05 -27.44
N TRP A 346 -15.15 -4.56 -26.27
CA TRP A 346 -14.26 -3.41 -26.17
C TRP A 346 -12.82 -3.83 -26.39
N ASP A 347 -12.07 -3.00 -27.10
CA ASP A 347 -10.63 -3.20 -27.28
C ASP A 347 -9.89 -2.74 -26.01
N ASN A 348 -10.32 -1.60 -25.45
CA ASN A 348 -9.75 -1.01 -24.24
C ASN A 348 -10.71 0.03 -23.64
N PHE A 349 -10.30 0.64 -22.53
CA PHE A 349 -10.94 1.79 -21.92
C PHE A 349 -9.92 2.89 -21.60
N LEU A 350 -10.40 4.13 -21.49
CA LEU A 350 -9.62 5.27 -21.03
C LEU A 350 -10.38 6.10 -19.99
N VAL A 351 -9.65 6.65 -19.02
CA VAL A 351 -10.18 7.61 -18.05
C VAL A 351 -9.88 9.02 -18.58
N VAL A 352 -10.93 9.81 -18.86
CA VAL A 352 -10.81 11.13 -19.49
C VAL A 352 -10.09 12.11 -18.56
N GLU A 353 -8.95 12.66 -19.00
CA GLU A 353 -8.26 13.78 -18.33
C GLU A 353 -8.67 15.11 -18.95
N GLU A 354 -8.44 15.26 -20.25
CA GLU A 354 -8.78 16.46 -20.99
C GLU A 354 -9.11 16.18 -22.46
N LEU A 355 -9.52 17.22 -23.18
CA LEU A 355 -9.81 17.16 -24.61
C LEU A 355 -8.89 18.13 -25.36
N ASP A 356 -8.17 17.65 -26.37
CA ASP A 356 -7.43 18.49 -27.33
C ASP A 356 -8.01 18.35 -28.74
N GLY A 357 -9.09 19.08 -29.01
CA GLY A 357 -9.76 19.01 -30.31
C GLY A 357 -10.62 17.75 -30.44
N TYR A 358 -10.19 16.80 -31.27
CA TYR A 358 -10.84 15.49 -31.42
C TYR A 358 -10.14 14.39 -30.61
N ASP A 359 -8.97 14.69 -30.07
CA ASP A 359 -8.20 13.77 -29.25
C ASP A 359 -8.76 13.77 -27.82
N VAL A 360 -9.23 12.61 -27.36
CA VAL A 360 -9.60 12.37 -25.96
C VAL A 360 -8.32 11.92 -25.26
N ILE A 361 -7.82 12.79 -24.39
CA ILE A 361 -6.58 12.56 -23.64
C ILE A 361 -6.96 11.86 -22.34
N GLY A 362 -6.55 10.60 -22.21
CA GLY A 362 -6.47 9.91 -20.93
C GLY A 362 -5.06 10.04 -20.33
N TYR A 363 -4.90 9.56 -19.10
CA TYR A 363 -3.63 9.69 -18.39
C TYR A 363 -2.49 8.84 -19.00
N ASP A 364 -2.82 7.65 -19.53
CA ASP A 364 -1.84 6.75 -20.17
C ASP A 364 -2.00 6.62 -21.69
N GLU A 365 -3.17 6.98 -22.20
CA GLU A 365 -3.58 6.72 -23.58
C GLU A 365 -4.28 7.93 -24.19
N GLU A 366 -4.27 8.01 -25.52
CA GLU A 366 -4.93 9.06 -26.29
C GLU A 366 -5.75 8.39 -27.39
N LEU A 367 -7.01 8.82 -27.54
CA LEU A 367 -7.93 8.32 -28.56
C LEU A 367 -8.31 9.45 -29.53
N ASP A 368 -7.96 9.29 -30.81
CA ASP A 368 -8.47 10.17 -31.88
C ASP A 368 -9.94 9.82 -32.15
N ALA A 369 -10.86 10.63 -31.58
CA ALA A 369 -12.29 10.39 -31.62
C ALA A 369 -12.99 11.20 -32.73
N GLU A 370 -12.29 11.61 -33.81
CA GLU A 370 -12.87 12.43 -34.90
C GLU A 370 -14.08 11.73 -35.57
N ASP A 371 -13.97 10.41 -35.81
CA ASP A 371 -14.97 9.61 -36.51
C ASP A 371 -15.83 8.75 -35.56
N TYR A 372 -15.61 8.83 -34.24
CA TYR A 372 -16.28 7.96 -33.28
C TYR A 372 -17.73 8.36 -33.04
N THR A 373 -18.59 7.34 -32.93
CA THR A 373 -19.92 7.50 -32.32
C THR A 373 -19.80 7.20 -30.83
N ILE A 374 -20.00 8.24 -30.01
CA ILE A 374 -19.90 8.15 -28.56
C ILE A 374 -21.29 8.18 -27.97
N VAL A 375 -21.61 7.19 -27.13
CA VAL A 375 -22.91 7.08 -26.47
C VAL A 375 -22.81 7.15 -24.95
N LYS A 376 -23.85 7.72 -24.33
CA LYS A 376 -24.08 7.69 -22.89
C LYS A 376 -25.56 7.42 -22.66
N ASP A 377 -25.88 6.39 -21.88
CA ASP A 377 -27.25 5.91 -21.66
C ASP A 377 -28.02 5.60 -22.99
N GLY A 378 -27.30 5.10 -24.00
CA GLY A 378 -27.84 4.75 -25.31
C GLY A 378 -28.30 5.94 -26.16
N MET A 379 -27.81 7.13 -25.84
CA MET A 379 -27.98 8.36 -26.62
C MET A 379 -26.62 8.86 -27.08
N THR A 380 -26.57 9.47 -28.25
CA THR A 380 -25.34 10.05 -28.80
C THR A 380 -24.98 11.30 -27.99
N ILE A 381 -23.71 11.40 -27.61
CA ILE A 381 -23.14 12.61 -27.00
C ILE A 381 -22.04 13.18 -27.90
N THR A 382 -21.77 14.47 -27.72
CA THR A 382 -20.65 15.16 -28.36
C THR A 382 -19.42 15.15 -27.44
N LEU A 383 -18.22 15.33 -28.01
CA LEU A 383 -16.99 15.41 -27.22
C LEU A 383 -17.04 16.52 -26.16
N ASP A 384 -17.68 17.66 -26.45
CA ASP A 384 -17.86 18.76 -25.49
C ASP A 384 -18.71 18.39 -24.25
N GLU A 385 -19.39 17.24 -24.27
CA GLU A 385 -20.18 16.70 -23.17
C GLU A 385 -19.44 15.67 -22.31
N LEU A 386 -18.22 15.26 -22.71
CA LEU A 386 -17.34 14.44 -21.88
C LEU A 386 -16.81 15.27 -20.70
N GLU A 387 -16.80 14.66 -19.52
CA GLU A 387 -16.28 15.27 -18.30
C GLU A 387 -14.95 14.61 -17.88
N GLU A 388 -14.05 15.39 -17.27
CA GLU A 388 -12.85 14.85 -16.61
C GLU A 388 -13.26 13.79 -15.57
N GLY A 389 -12.71 12.58 -15.72
CA GLY A 389 -13.04 11.39 -14.92
C GLY A 389 -14.14 10.50 -15.48
N ASP A 390 -14.76 10.83 -16.63
CA ASP A 390 -15.59 9.88 -17.36
C ASP A 390 -14.73 8.67 -17.80
N ILE A 391 -15.29 7.46 -17.73
CA ILE A 391 -14.67 6.25 -18.27
C ILE A 391 -15.29 5.97 -19.64
N LEU A 392 -14.44 5.98 -20.66
CA LEU A 392 -14.80 5.76 -22.04
C LEU A 392 -14.27 4.40 -22.49
N PHE A 393 -15.18 3.44 -22.68
CA PHE A 393 -14.92 2.14 -23.28
C PHE A 393 -15.06 2.26 -24.78
N TYR A 394 -14.15 1.66 -25.56
CA TYR A 394 -14.17 1.84 -27.01
C TYR A 394 -13.76 0.60 -27.79
N ASN A 395 -14.29 0.54 -29.02
CA ASN A 395 -13.86 -0.39 -30.05
C ASN A 395 -13.31 0.41 -31.23
N GLU A 396 -12.03 0.18 -31.56
CA GLU A 396 -11.31 0.93 -32.59
C GLU A 396 -11.77 0.59 -33.99
N ASP A 397 -12.02 -0.69 -34.27
CA ASP A 397 -12.42 -1.15 -35.60
C ASP A 397 -13.82 -0.66 -35.97
N ALA A 398 -14.72 -0.55 -34.98
CA ALA A 398 -16.10 -0.10 -35.15
C ALA A 398 -16.28 1.43 -35.02
N GLU A 399 -15.24 2.16 -34.60
CA GLU A 399 -15.30 3.60 -34.28
C GLU A 399 -16.49 3.92 -33.37
N TYR A 400 -16.68 3.11 -32.32
CA TYR A 400 -17.81 3.21 -31.38
C TYR A 400 -17.31 3.18 -29.95
N ALA A 401 -17.88 4.04 -29.10
CA ALA A 401 -17.51 4.13 -27.70
C ALA A 401 -18.70 4.39 -26.78
N GLU A 402 -18.62 3.87 -25.55
CA GLU A 402 -19.58 4.10 -24.49
C GLU A 402 -18.93 4.83 -23.31
N VAL A 403 -19.59 5.87 -22.82
CA VAL A 403 -19.30 6.46 -21.52
C VAL A 403 -20.12 5.75 -20.45
N PHE A 404 -19.44 5.05 -19.54
CA PHE A 404 -20.09 4.28 -18.48
C PHE A 404 -19.36 4.45 -17.14
N ASN A 405 -20.01 5.11 -16.18
CA ASN A 405 -19.43 5.44 -14.86
C ASN A 405 -20.20 4.74 -13.73
N MET A 406 -20.34 3.42 -13.79
CA MET A 406 -20.94 2.68 -12.68
C MET A 406 -19.92 2.49 -11.57
N THR A 407 -20.33 2.64 -10.31
CA THR A 407 -19.43 2.61 -9.17
C THR A 407 -19.98 1.80 -8.00
N VAL A 408 -19.08 1.18 -7.24
CA VAL A 408 -19.31 0.60 -5.91
C VAL A 408 -18.50 1.41 -4.90
N GLU A 409 -19.18 2.01 -3.91
CA GLU A 409 -18.55 2.86 -2.89
C GLU A 409 -18.61 2.19 -1.52
N GLY A 410 -17.47 2.18 -0.80
CA GLY A 410 -17.40 1.68 0.57
C GLY A 410 -15.98 1.61 1.13
N GLU A 411 -15.86 1.20 2.39
CA GLU A 411 -14.58 0.90 3.02
C GLU A 411 -13.95 -0.36 2.38
N MET A 412 -12.62 -0.42 2.32
CA MET A 412 -11.90 -1.61 1.87
C MET A 412 -11.90 -2.68 2.97
N GLU A 413 -12.69 -3.74 2.79
CA GLU A 413 -13.02 -4.70 3.84
C GLU A 413 -11.96 -5.79 4.02
N GLU A 414 -11.56 -6.45 2.93
CA GLU A 414 -10.53 -7.50 2.91
C GLU A 414 -9.66 -7.35 1.65
N VAL A 415 -8.35 -7.50 1.80
CA VAL A 415 -7.38 -7.48 0.70
C VAL A 415 -6.76 -8.88 0.59
N PHE A 416 -6.77 -9.46 -0.61
CA PHE A 416 -6.20 -10.76 -0.91
C PHE A 416 -5.15 -10.65 -2.01
N GLU A 417 -4.42 -11.74 -2.22
CA GLU A 417 -3.38 -11.86 -3.25
C GLU A 417 -3.88 -11.61 -4.69
N SER A 418 -5.14 -11.91 -4.98
CA SER A 418 -5.67 -11.85 -6.35
C SER A 418 -6.95 -11.05 -6.49
N ASN A 419 -7.48 -10.50 -5.38
CA ASN A 419 -8.71 -9.72 -5.36
C ASN A 419 -8.79 -8.90 -4.08
N PHE A 420 -9.74 -7.97 -4.04
CA PHE A 420 -10.06 -7.14 -2.89
C PHE A 420 -11.59 -7.05 -2.72
N GLU A 421 -12.04 -6.76 -1.51
CA GLU A 421 -13.47 -6.64 -1.18
C GLU A 421 -13.85 -5.21 -0.77
N VAL A 422 -14.89 -4.66 -1.40
CA VAL A 422 -15.46 -3.34 -1.09
C VAL A 422 -16.97 -3.47 -1.03
N ALA A 423 -17.59 -2.97 0.05
CA ALA A 423 -19.04 -3.00 0.27
C ALA A 423 -19.67 -4.43 0.18
N GLY A 424 -18.88 -5.48 0.44
CA GLY A 424 -19.29 -6.88 0.35
C GLY A 424 -19.29 -7.48 -1.06
N GLU A 425 -18.74 -6.77 -2.04
CA GLU A 425 -18.46 -7.25 -3.40
C GLU A 425 -16.95 -7.48 -3.57
N SER A 426 -16.56 -8.47 -4.37
CA SER A 426 -15.17 -8.90 -4.56
C SER A 426 -14.74 -8.62 -6.00
N PHE A 427 -13.59 -7.99 -6.17
CA PHE A 427 -13.06 -7.52 -7.45
C PHE A 427 -11.64 -8.04 -7.68
N GLU A 428 -11.34 -8.52 -8.88
CA GLU A 428 -9.98 -8.93 -9.27
C GLU A 428 -9.11 -7.70 -9.62
N TYR A 429 -7.78 -7.82 -9.51
CA TYR A 429 -6.84 -6.75 -9.89
C TYR A 429 -6.54 -6.71 -11.39
N ASP A 430 -6.75 -7.81 -12.10
CA ASP A 430 -6.57 -7.89 -13.55
C ASP A 430 -7.90 -7.58 -14.24
N THR A 431 -7.88 -6.79 -15.32
CA THR A 431 -9.05 -6.60 -16.17
C THR A 431 -9.10 -7.64 -17.31
N THR A 432 -10.23 -7.69 -18.00
CA THR A 432 -10.42 -8.52 -19.19
C THR A 432 -9.85 -7.90 -20.47
N TYR A 433 -9.42 -6.64 -20.44
CA TYR A 433 -8.96 -5.86 -21.61
C TYR A 433 -7.43 -5.99 -21.80
N ASP A 434 -6.96 -6.59 -22.89
CA ASP A 434 -5.56 -6.83 -23.32
C ASP A 434 -4.48 -6.94 -22.21
N GLY A 435 -4.79 -7.61 -21.10
CA GLY A 435 -3.85 -7.77 -19.97
C GLY A 435 -3.55 -6.48 -19.20
N LYS A 436 -4.43 -5.49 -19.29
CA LYS A 436 -4.43 -4.25 -18.50
C LYS A 436 -4.91 -4.56 -17.07
N ALA A 437 -4.21 -4.02 -16.08
CA ALA A 437 -4.66 -4.11 -14.69
C ALA A 437 -5.77 -3.09 -14.42
N VAL A 438 -6.50 -3.30 -13.32
CA VAL A 438 -7.32 -2.24 -12.73
C VAL A 438 -6.41 -1.05 -12.47
N GLN A 439 -6.87 0.18 -12.70
CA GLN A 439 -6.03 1.37 -12.56
C GLN A 439 -6.39 2.18 -11.31
N TYR A 440 -5.44 2.94 -10.76
CA TYR A 440 -5.70 3.89 -9.67
C TYR A 440 -4.81 5.13 -9.77
N PHE A 441 -5.07 6.13 -8.92
CA PHE A 441 -4.14 7.26 -8.74
C PHE A 441 -3.14 6.96 -7.62
N ASN A 442 -1.85 6.93 -7.95
CA ASN A 442 -0.77 6.76 -6.98
C ASN A 442 -0.53 8.04 -6.13
N GLU A 443 0.45 8.01 -5.23
CA GLU A 443 0.76 9.15 -4.33
C GLU A 443 1.11 10.46 -5.07
N ASP A 444 1.73 10.35 -6.26
CA ASP A 444 2.05 11.49 -7.11
C ASP A 444 0.81 12.03 -7.85
N GLY A 445 -0.25 11.23 -7.89
CA GLY A 445 -1.52 11.48 -8.58
C GLY A 445 -1.44 11.19 -10.07
N ASP A 446 -0.50 10.33 -10.47
CA ASP A 446 -0.42 9.74 -11.81
C ASP A 446 -1.20 8.40 -11.79
N ILE A 447 -1.62 7.92 -12.96
CA ILE A 447 -2.27 6.60 -13.05
C ILE A 447 -1.21 5.50 -12.98
N ASP A 448 -1.52 4.45 -12.22
CA ASP A 448 -0.70 3.24 -12.12
C ASP A 448 -1.60 1.98 -12.01
N ASP A 449 -0.98 0.81 -12.11
CA ASP A 449 -1.65 -0.50 -11.95
C ASP A 449 -2.06 -0.69 -10.48
N PHE A 450 -3.35 -0.87 -10.22
CA PHE A 450 -3.91 -1.14 -8.91
C PHE A 450 -3.69 -2.60 -8.55
N ASP A 451 -2.76 -2.82 -7.64
CA ASP A 451 -2.40 -4.13 -7.11
C ASP A 451 -2.75 -4.26 -5.62
N LYS A 452 -2.24 -5.33 -5.00
CA LYS A 452 -2.46 -5.61 -3.59
C LYS A 452 -1.87 -4.52 -2.69
N ASP A 453 -0.72 -3.98 -3.02
CA ASP A 453 -0.03 -3.00 -2.17
C ASP A 453 -0.81 -1.69 -2.15
N ALA A 454 -1.26 -1.24 -3.34
CA ALA A 454 -2.17 -0.10 -3.46
C ALA A 454 -3.49 -0.31 -2.70
N ALA A 455 -4.03 -1.53 -2.70
CA ALA A 455 -5.21 -1.86 -1.92
C ALA A 455 -4.94 -1.79 -0.40
N GLU A 456 -3.82 -2.31 0.08
CA GLU A 456 -3.47 -2.23 1.51
C GLU A 456 -3.26 -0.79 1.98
N GLU A 457 -2.63 0.05 1.16
CA GLU A 457 -2.52 1.49 1.40
C GLU A 457 -3.90 2.15 1.53
N MET A 458 -4.82 1.88 0.60
CA MET A 458 -6.18 2.41 0.66
C MET A 458 -6.96 1.86 1.86
N GLN A 459 -6.72 0.61 2.27
CA GLN A 459 -7.32 0.02 3.47
C GLN A 459 -6.84 0.72 4.75
N GLU A 460 -5.54 1.02 4.87
CA GLU A 460 -4.97 1.68 6.05
C GLU A 460 -5.37 3.15 6.15
N ALA A 461 -5.78 3.79 5.05
CA ALA A 461 -6.33 5.14 5.08
C ALA A 461 -7.60 5.27 5.93
N GLU A 462 -8.33 4.18 6.18
CA GLU A 462 -9.63 4.13 6.86
C GLU A 462 -10.67 5.11 6.23
N GLU A 463 -10.59 5.35 4.92
CA GLU A 463 -11.54 6.17 4.15
C GLU A 463 -12.31 5.31 3.13
N ASP A 464 -13.47 5.79 2.66
CA ASP A 464 -14.25 5.10 1.61
C ASP A 464 -13.48 5.18 0.28
N VAL A 465 -13.39 4.05 -0.42
CA VAL A 465 -12.92 3.96 -1.81
C VAL A 465 -14.11 3.93 -2.78
N VAL A 466 -13.85 4.31 -4.02
CA VAL A 466 -14.81 4.24 -5.14
C VAL A 466 -14.23 3.32 -6.20
N VAL A 467 -14.86 2.16 -6.38
CA VAL A 467 -14.50 1.20 -7.44
C VAL A 467 -15.40 1.48 -8.63
N PHE A 468 -14.82 1.86 -9.76
CA PHE A 468 -15.51 1.94 -11.03
C PHE A 468 -15.52 0.56 -11.68
N ILE A 469 -16.69 0.18 -12.18
CA ILE A 469 -16.94 -1.13 -12.77
C ILE A 469 -17.48 -0.99 -14.18
N ASP A 470 -17.16 -1.96 -15.02
CA ASP A 470 -17.76 -2.11 -16.34
C ASP A 470 -19.16 -2.77 -16.24
N ARG A 471 -19.75 -3.12 -17.39
CA ARG A 471 -21.08 -3.73 -17.45
C ARG A 471 -21.08 -5.22 -17.06
N ASN A 472 -19.93 -5.87 -17.09
CA ASN A 472 -19.75 -7.23 -16.60
C ASN A 472 -19.66 -7.27 -15.06
N GLY A 473 -19.43 -6.09 -14.45
CA GLY A 473 -19.26 -5.93 -13.01
C GLY A 473 -17.81 -6.05 -12.57
N ASP A 474 -16.88 -6.10 -13.52
CA ASP A 474 -15.45 -6.17 -13.26
C ASP A 474 -14.91 -4.76 -12.96
N ALA A 475 -13.97 -4.66 -12.03
CA ALA A 475 -13.33 -3.39 -11.71
C ALA A 475 -12.45 -2.93 -12.88
N VAL A 476 -12.43 -1.62 -13.12
CA VAL A 476 -11.56 -0.98 -14.13
C VAL A 476 -10.73 0.14 -13.54
N PHE A 477 -11.25 0.84 -12.53
CA PHE A 477 -10.54 1.93 -11.85
C PHE A 477 -10.91 2.00 -10.37
N VAL A 478 -9.95 2.30 -9.49
CA VAL A 478 -10.18 2.50 -8.06
C VAL A 478 -9.69 3.90 -7.65
N ALA A 479 -10.58 4.67 -7.04
CA ALA A 479 -10.24 5.97 -6.46
C ALA A 479 -10.32 5.92 -4.94
N GLY A 480 -9.24 6.32 -4.26
CA GLY A 480 -9.15 6.37 -2.80
C GLY A 480 -8.02 7.27 -2.34
N GLU A 481 -7.99 7.60 -1.05
CA GLU A 481 -6.79 8.17 -0.43
C GLU A 481 -5.87 7.01 0.00
N LEU A 482 -4.55 7.19 -0.11
CA LEU A 482 -3.55 6.21 0.28
C LEU A 482 -3.06 6.47 1.72
N GLY A 483 -3.01 5.42 2.53
CA GLY A 483 -2.54 5.43 3.91
C GLY A 483 -1.09 4.93 4.02
N GLU A 484 -0.40 5.30 5.10
CA GLU A 484 0.96 4.80 5.36
C GLU A 484 0.89 3.38 5.94
N VAL A 485 1.26 2.36 5.16
CA VAL A 485 1.38 0.96 5.63
C VAL A 485 2.54 0.79 6.62
N SER A 486 2.37 -0.08 7.61
CA SER A 486 3.27 -0.15 8.75
C SER A 486 4.47 -1.07 8.45
N LYS A 487 5.62 -0.46 8.11
CA LYS A 487 6.86 -1.21 7.84
C LYS A 487 7.57 -1.63 9.13
N THR A 488 8.08 -2.87 9.15
CA THR A 488 8.93 -3.39 10.23
C THR A 488 10.31 -3.77 9.72
N THR A 489 11.34 -3.06 10.18
CA THR A 489 12.73 -3.35 9.86
C THR A 489 13.39 -4.23 10.92
N ILE A 490 14.00 -5.35 10.50
CA ILE A 490 14.70 -6.31 11.36
C ILE A 490 16.13 -6.57 10.88
N GLY A 491 17.05 -6.82 11.82
CA GLY A 491 18.38 -7.33 11.51
C GLY A 491 18.42 -8.86 11.48
N ALA A 492 19.17 -9.41 10.54
CA ALA A 492 19.34 -10.85 10.42
C ALA A 492 20.74 -11.24 9.91
N VAL A 493 21.20 -12.45 10.24
CA VAL A 493 22.46 -13.02 9.72
C VAL A 493 22.13 -14.08 8.67
N LEU A 494 22.81 -14.03 7.52
CA LEU A 494 22.65 -15.03 6.46
C LEU A 494 23.14 -16.40 6.91
N TYR A 495 22.24 -17.36 6.81
CA TYR A 495 22.48 -18.77 7.10
C TYR A 495 23.01 -19.52 5.87
N GLU A 496 22.63 -19.10 4.66
CA GLU A 496 23.14 -19.60 3.38
C GLU A 496 23.45 -18.40 2.47
N ASP A 497 24.27 -18.58 1.42
CA ASP A 497 24.47 -17.54 0.41
C ASP A 497 23.12 -17.14 -0.20
N MET A 498 22.85 -15.84 -0.34
CA MET A 498 21.67 -15.38 -1.07
C MET A 498 21.84 -15.73 -2.55
N VAL A 499 20.83 -16.37 -3.14
CA VAL A 499 20.89 -16.87 -4.51
C VAL A 499 19.74 -16.33 -5.35
N GLY A 500 20.10 -15.73 -6.48
CA GLY A 500 19.14 -15.27 -7.47
C GLY A 500 18.74 -16.38 -8.45
N TYR A 501 17.48 -16.38 -8.88
CA TYR A 501 16.96 -17.28 -9.90
C TYR A 501 15.89 -16.64 -10.79
N LYS A 502 15.55 -17.34 -11.88
CA LYS A 502 14.45 -16.92 -12.75
C LYS A 502 13.36 -17.96 -12.77
N ASP A 503 12.12 -17.51 -12.73
CA ASP A 503 10.95 -18.37 -12.84
C ASP A 503 10.70 -18.79 -14.32
N SER A 504 9.58 -19.48 -14.56
CA SER A 504 9.18 -19.90 -15.90
C SER A 504 8.81 -18.75 -16.86
N ARG A 505 8.40 -17.60 -16.31
CA ARG A 505 8.04 -16.38 -17.05
C ARG A 505 9.22 -15.40 -17.18
N ASN A 506 10.40 -15.78 -16.71
CA ASN A 506 11.65 -14.99 -16.75
C ASN A 506 11.64 -13.78 -15.78
N LYS A 507 10.73 -13.76 -14.80
CA LYS A 507 10.78 -12.87 -13.62
C LYS A 507 11.98 -13.26 -12.74
N VAL A 508 12.53 -12.28 -12.02
CA VAL A 508 13.81 -12.39 -11.31
C VAL A 508 13.56 -12.48 -9.81
N TYR A 509 13.90 -13.61 -9.20
CA TYR A 509 13.69 -13.88 -7.78
C TYR A 509 15.01 -14.02 -7.04
N ALA A 510 14.96 -13.88 -5.72
CA ALA A 510 16.04 -14.25 -4.82
C ALA A 510 15.51 -15.07 -3.63
N GLU A 511 16.29 -16.08 -3.24
CA GLU A 511 16.07 -16.83 -2.01
C GLU A 511 17.07 -16.34 -0.95
N LEU A 512 16.53 -16.00 0.22
CA LEU A 512 17.27 -15.49 1.36
C LEU A 512 16.93 -16.34 2.59
N LYS A 513 17.94 -16.97 3.20
CA LYS A 513 17.77 -17.77 4.40
C LYS A 513 18.59 -17.20 5.53
N VAL A 514 17.92 -16.83 6.62
CA VAL A 514 18.52 -16.02 7.69
C VAL A 514 18.14 -16.53 9.07
N VAL A 515 18.94 -16.18 10.06
CA VAL A 515 18.58 -16.18 11.49
C VAL A 515 18.26 -14.74 11.88
N ASN A 516 17.01 -14.46 12.24
CA ASN A 516 16.59 -13.10 12.62
C ASN A 516 17.01 -12.75 14.07
N GLU A 517 16.80 -11.50 14.47
CA GLU A 517 17.09 -10.99 15.83
C GLU A 517 16.37 -11.74 16.98
N ASN A 518 15.37 -12.57 16.67
CA ASN A 518 14.69 -13.43 17.64
C ASN A 518 15.29 -14.85 17.70
N GLY A 519 16.38 -15.12 16.98
CA GLY A 519 17.01 -16.45 16.88
C GLY A 519 16.20 -17.46 16.08
N THR A 520 15.27 -17.00 15.24
CA THR A 520 14.43 -17.89 14.40
C THR A 520 14.98 -17.96 12.99
N VAL A 521 15.10 -19.17 12.45
CA VAL A 521 15.44 -19.37 11.05
C VAL A 521 14.22 -19.06 10.18
N VAL A 522 14.40 -18.14 9.24
CA VAL A 522 13.37 -17.75 8.26
C VAL A 522 13.96 -17.86 6.86
N THR A 523 13.14 -18.31 5.91
CA THR A 523 13.48 -18.33 4.49
C THR A 523 12.47 -17.45 3.76
N TYR A 524 12.99 -16.47 3.04
CA TYR A 524 12.25 -15.58 2.16
C TYR A 524 12.55 -15.92 0.71
N ASP A 525 11.53 -15.89 -0.12
CA ASP A 525 11.60 -16.09 -1.55
C ASP A 525 10.76 -15.00 -2.19
N PHE A 526 11.40 -14.03 -2.83
CA PHE A 526 10.78 -12.78 -3.25
C PHE A 526 11.31 -12.35 -4.61
N ASN A 527 10.49 -11.61 -5.33
CA ASN A 527 10.85 -11.03 -6.61
C ASN A 527 11.69 -9.78 -6.35
N LEU A 528 12.85 -9.68 -7.00
CA LEU A 528 13.77 -8.57 -6.79
C LEU A 528 13.20 -7.24 -7.31
N ASN A 529 12.33 -7.29 -8.32
CA ASN A 529 11.72 -6.09 -8.88
C ASN A 529 10.58 -5.51 -8.03
N ASP A 530 10.13 -6.25 -7.02
CA ASP A 530 9.06 -5.80 -6.12
C ASP A 530 9.65 -5.07 -4.88
N LEU A 531 10.99 -4.93 -4.81
CA LEU A 531 11.66 -4.16 -3.76
C LEU A 531 11.56 -2.66 -4.05
N GLU A 532 11.14 -1.90 -3.05
CA GLU A 532 11.15 -0.43 -3.09
C GLU A 532 12.57 0.13 -3.07
N ALA A 533 13.46 -0.49 -2.28
CA ALA A 533 14.84 -0.03 -2.14
C ALA A 533 15.83 -1.16 -1.78
N ILE A 534 17.08 -0.96 -2.21
CA ILE A 534 18.23 -1.69 -1.68
C ILE A 534 19.18 -0.65 -1.09
N GLU A 535 19.46 -0.73 0.20
CA GLU A 535 20.42 0.12 0.88
C GLU A 535 21.81 -0.56 0.89
N VAL A 536 22.88 0.17 0.58
CA VAL A 536 24.24 -0.36 0.67
C VAL A 536 25.08 0.53 1.58
N ASP A 537 25.53 -0.02 2.70
CA ASP A 537 26.33 0.65 3.73
C ASP A 537 25.69 1.89 4.37
N GLY A 538 24.36 1.93 4.47
CA GLY A 538 23.64 3.04 5.08
C GLY A 538 23.38 4.23 4.14
N ASP A 539 23.71 4.08 2.85
CA ASP A 539 23.29 4.99 1.79
C ASP A 539 22.18 4.29 1.00
N GLU A 540 21.01 4.94 0.93
CA GLU A 540 19.84 4.46 0.18
C GLU A 540 20.19 4.46 -1.32
N GLU A 541 20.22 3.28 -1.93
CA GLU A 541 20.63 3.12 -3.32
C GLU A 541 19.43 2.78 -4.20
N TRP A 542 18.59 3.79 -4.43
CA TRP A 542 17.81 3.92 -5.66
C TRP A 542 17.48 5.40 -5.91
N ASN A 543 17.57 5.83 -7.16
CA ASN A 543 17.20 7.20 -7.57
C ASN A 543 16.37 7.11 -8.85
N ASP A 544 15.05 7.01 -8.66
CA ASP A 544 13.94 7.50 -9.49
C ASP A 544 13.89 7.19 -11.00
N ASP A 545 14.63 6.21 -11.54
CA ASP A 545 14.46 5.84 -12.96
C ASP A 545 14.58 4.31 -13.15
N ALA A 546 13.46 3.62 -12.90
CA ALA A 546 13.12 2.23 -13.23
C ALA A 546 14.07 1.50 -14.19
N ALA A 547 14.96 0.68 -13.63
CA ALA A 547 15.58 -0.41 -14.36
C ALA A 547 15.31 -1.71 -13.61
N ASP A 548 14.62 -2.65 -14.27
CA ASP A 548 14.44 -4.02 -13.80
C ASP A 548 15.78 -4.59 -13.31
N LEU A 549 15.84 -5.05 -12.06
CA LEU A 549 17.01 -5.75 -11.54
C LEU A 549 17.23 -7.02 -12.38
N THR A 550 18.45 -7.17 -12.90
CA THR A 550 18.81 -8.37 -13.68
C THR A 550 19.89 -9.18 -13.00
N LEU A 551 19.75 -10.51 -13.07
CA LEU A 551 20.77 -11.42 -12.58
C LEU A 551 22.01 -11.43 -13.48
N VAL A 552 23.18 -11.27 -12.87
CA VAL A 552 24.47 -11.20 -13.55
C VAL A 552 25.13 -12.58 -13.54
N GLY A 553 25.48 -13.10 -14.72
CA GLY A 553 26.25 -14.34 -14.86
C GLY A 553 25.69 -15.27 -15.93
N SER A 554 26.24 -16.49 -16.01
CA SER A 554 25.84 -17.46 -17.05
C SER A 554 25.50 -18.86 -16.51
N ALA A 555 25.47 -19.05 -15.19
CA ALA A 555 25.19 -20.35 -14.57
C ALA A 555 24.47 -20.16 -13.24
N TYR A 556 23.35 -20.87 -13.06
CA TYR A 556 22.58 -20.94 -11.82
C TYR A 556 23.35 -21.68 -10.71
N PRO A 557 23.22 -21.28 -9.43
CA PRO A 557 22.52 -20.08 -8.96
C PRO A 557 23.29 -18.79 -9.28
N TYR A 558 22.58 -17.67 -9.45
CA TYR A 558 23.20 -16.37 -9.69
C TYR A 558 23.59 -15.73 -8.35
N THR A 559 24.75 -15.08 -8.29
CA THR A 559 25.32 -14.54 -7.04
C THR A 559 25.56 -13.03 -7.11
N ALA A 560 24.98 -12.35 -8.11
CA ALA A 560 25.12 -10.92 -8.31
C ALA A 560 23.92 -10.39 -9.12
N ILE A 561 23.57 -9.14 -8.86
CA ILE A 561 22.55 -8.36 -9.57
C ILE A 561 23.20 -7.15 -10.25
N ASP A 562 22.65 -6.72 -11.37
CA ASP A 562 23.06 -5.48 -12.03
C ASP A 562 22.27 -4.33 -11.41
N ALA A 563 22.94 -3.44 -10.68
CA ALA A 563 22.34 -2.31 -9.99
C ALA A 563 22.89 -1.02 -10.61
N ASP A 564 22.39 -0.68 -11.79
CA ASP A 564 22.75 0.41 -12.72
C ASP A 564 23.76 1.47 -12.21
N ALA A 565 23.47 2.15 -11.10
CA ALA A 565 24.30 3.21 -10.52
C ALA A 565 25.72 2.76 -10.06
N TYR A 566 25.88 1.51 -9.65
CA TYR A 566 27.14 0.93 -9.12
C TYR A 566 27.72 -0.20 -9.96
N GLY A 567 26.99 -0.65 -10.98
CA GLY A 567 27.30 -1.85 -11.76
C GLY A 567 26.92 -3.13 -11.01
N ASN A 568 27.62 -4.24 -11.29
CA ASN A 568 27.31 -5.52 -10.66
C ASN A 568 27.50 -5.47 -9.13
N LEU A 569 26.41 -5.56 -8.39
CA LEU A 569 26.36 -5.72 -6.94
C LEU A 569 26.38 -7.22 -6.62
N ASN A 570 27.33 -7.66 -5.80
CA ASN A 570 27.36 -9.05 -5.35
C ASN A 570 26.27 -9.24 -4.30
N LEU A 571 25.55 -10.37 -4.37
CA LEU A 571 24.60 -10.73 -3.33
C LEU A 571 25.35 -11.08 -2.04
N PRO A 572 24.77 -10.78 -0.86
CA PRO A 572 25.35 -11.12 0.42
C PRO A 572 25.57 -12.64 0.54
N THR A 573 26.66 -12.99 1.21
CA THR A 573 27.10 -14.37 1.42
C THR A 573 26.77 -14.83 2.83
N MET A 574 26.82 -16.13 3.02
CA MET A 574 26.64 -16.78 4.31
C MET A 574 27.51 -16.11 5.40
N GLY A 575 26.87 -15.72 6.51
CA GLY A 575 27.47 -15.02 7.64
C GLY A 575 27.40 -13.50 7.58
N ASP A 576 26.98 -12.90 6.46
CA ASP A 576 26.77 -11.46 6.37
C ASP A 576 25.52 -11.04 7.18
N VAL A 577 25.59 -9.86 7.80
CA VAL A 577 24.40 -9.23 8.41
C VAL A 577 23.68 -8.46 7.33
N ILE A 578 22.37 -8.58 7.30
CA ILE A 578 21.49 -7.76 6.47
C ILE A 578 20.39 -7.15 7.32
N GLU A 579 19.88 -6.04 6.82
CA GLU A 579 18.64 -5.45 7.30
C GLU A 579 17.52 -5.81 6.33
N ILE A 580 16.37 -6.22 6.86
CA ILE A 580 15.20 -6.62 6.08
C ILE A 580 14.05 -5.75 6.55
N THR A 581 13.52 -4.92 5.66
CA THR A 581 12.25 -4.22 5.91
C THR A 581 11.11 -5.07 5.36
N LEU A 582 10.17 -5.38 6.24
CA LEU A 582 8.98 -6.16 5.93
C LEU A 582 7.76 -5.25 5.91
N ASP A 583 6.83 -5.53 5.01
CA ASP A 583 5.46 -5.02 5.08
C ASP A 583 4.65 -5.71 6.20
N ASP A 584 3.36 -5.37 6.30
CA ASP A 584 2.46 -5.96 7.30
C ASP A 584 2.15 -7.45 7.02
N ASN A 585 2.37 -7.93 5.79
CA ASN A 585 2.22 -9.34 5.40
C ASN A 585 3.46 -10.20 5.72
N GLY A 586 4.59 -9.55 5.97
CA GLY A 586 5.88 -10.21 6.16
C GLY A 586 6.65 -10.49 4.87
N ASP A 587 6.26 -9.83 3.77
CA ASP A 587 6.98 -9.80 2.51
C ASP A 587 8.09 -8.74 2.56
N ILE A 588 9.18 -8.98 1.83
CA ILE A 588 10.34 -8.07 1.86
C ILE A 588 10.09 -6.92 0.88
N VAL A 589 10.10 -5.70 1.40
CA VAL A 589 9.99 -4.47 0.59
C VAL A 589 11.31 -3.71 0.46
N GLU A 590 12.22 -3.83 1.44
CA GLU A 590 13.56 -3.24 1.34
C GLU A 590 14.65 -4.17 1.90
N LEU A 591 15.85 -4.08 1.34
CA LEU A 591 17.03 -4.83 1.80
C LEU A 591 18.21 -3.90 2.06
N GLY A 592 18.77 -3.96 3.27
CA GLY A 592 20.02 -3.30 3.62
C GLY A 592 21.20 -4.27 3.60
N PHE A 593 22.19 -4.00 2.74
CA PHE A 593 23.46 -4.70 2.68
C PHE A 593 24.58 -3.88 3.32
N PHE A 594 25.50 -4.54 4.01
CA PHE A 594 26.72 -3.91 4.54
C PHE A 594 27.93 -4.49 3.81
N VAL A 595 28.20 -4.00 2.59
CA VAL A 595 29.12 -4.62 1.61
C VAL A 595 30.53 -4.02 1.67
N SER A 596 30.73 -2.80 2.17
CA SER A 596 32.06 -2.19 2.20
C SER A 596 32.80 -2.38 3.52
N ASP A 597 34.07 -2.73 3.37
CA ASP A 597 35.12 -3.00 4.37
C ASP A 597 35.50 -1.74 5.19
N VAL A 598 34.53 -0.87 5.51
CA VAL A 598 34.73 0.44 6.12
C VAL A 598 34.20 0.42 7.56
N ASP A 599 35.10 0.21 8.53
CA ASP A 599 34.90 0.46 9.96
C ASP A 599 33.71 -0.27 10.67
N ASN A 600 33.23 -1.36 10.08
CA ASN A 600 32.24 -2.26 10.70
C ASN A 600 32.87 -3.38 11.52
N THR A 601 34.19 -3.35 11.76
CA THR A 601 34.81 -4.25 12.74
C THR A 601 35.55 -3.46 13.81
N PHE A 602 35.53 -3.97 15.04
CA PHE A 602 36.39 -3.47 16.10
C PHE A 602 37.45 -4.53 16.42
N ALA A 603 38.64 -4.05 16.78
CA ALA A 603 39.78 -4.88 17.17
C ALA A 603 40.39 -4.43 18.51
N LYS A 604 39.67 -3.59 19.25
CA LYS A 604 40.02 -3.18 20.61
C LYS A 604 39.20 -4.01 21.60
N THR A 605 39.77 -4.25 22.77
CA THR A 605 39.04 -4.88 23.87
C THR A 605 38.01 -3.91 24.44
N TYR A 606 36.75 -4.33 24.49
CA TYR A 606 35.65 -3.68 25.22
C TYR A 606 35.13 -4.64 26.29
N GLU A 607 34.52 -4.13 27.36
CA GLU A 607 33.92 -4.95 28.41
C GLU A 607 32.40 -5.06 28.20
N SER A 608 31.80 -6.18 28.59
CA SER A 608 30.35 -6.32 28.60
C SER A 608 29.74 -5.23 29.51
N GLY A 609 28.79 -4.47 28.95
CA GLY A 609 28.18 -3.31 29.61
C GLY A 609 28.78 -1.95 29.24
N ASP A 610 29.83 -1.91 28.41
CA ASP A 610 30.31 -0.66 27.82
C ASP A 610 29.21 0.06 27.03
N THR A 611 29.09 1.37 27.27
CA THR A 611 28.02 2.18 26.64
C THR A 611 28.38 2.70 25.25
N TYR A 612 29.63 2.44 24.81
CA TYR A 612 30.12 2.83 23.49
C TYR A 612 31.15 1.82 22.95
N ILE A 613 31.03 1.46 21.67
CA ILE A 613 32.04 0.69 20.91
C ILE A 613 32.43 1.51 19.69
N GLU A 614 33.75 1.68 19.46
CA GLU A 614 34.29 2.52 18.38
C GLU A 614 33.67 3.93 18.28
N GLY A 615 33.29 4.51 19.43
CA GLY A 615 32.67 5.84 19.52
C GLY A 615 31.19 5.89 19.16
N LYS A 616 30.57 4.76 18.80
CA LYS A 616 29.14 4.60 18.54
C LYS A 616 28.45 4.14 19.83
N ARG A 617 27.25 4.66 20.09
CA ARG A 617 26.49 4.40 21.31
C ARG A 617 25.91 2.99 21.27
N MET A 618 26.13 2.23 22.34
CA MET A 618 25.61 0.88 22.53
C MET A 618 24.44 0.92 23.54
N SER A 619 23.35 0.22 23.22
CA SER A 619 22.20 0.03 24.12
C SER A 619 22.17 -1.42 24.60
N SER A 620 21.65 -1.67 25.79
CA SER A 620 21.46 -3.04 26.31
C SER A 620 20.48 -3.87 25.46
N SER A 621 19.67 -3.23 24.62
CA SER A 621 18.70 -3.87 23.74
C SER A 621 19.24 -4.22 22.35
N VAL A 622 20.49 -3.87 22.04
CA VAL A 622 21.11 -4.19 20.75
C VAL A 622 21.18 -5.71 20.59
N PRO A 623 20.63 -6.30 19.51
CA PRO A 623 20.81 -7.71 19.20
C PRO A 623 22.30 -8.03 18.98
N VAL A 624 22.72 -9.14 19.56
CA VAL A 624 24.06 -9.71 19.46
C VAL A 624 23.95 -11.10 18.87
N PHE A 625 24.48 -11.27 17.66
CA PHE A 625 24.59 -12.55 16.98
C PHE A 625 25.94 -13.17 17.34
N ILE A 626 25.94 -14.26 18.10
CA ILE A 626 27.12 -15.00 18.49
C ILE A 626 27.23 -16.23 17.59
N VAL A 627 28.27 -16.26 16.76
CA VAL A 627 28.48 -17.33 15.77
C VAL A 627 29.62 -18.26 16.20
N ASP A 628 29.41 -19.57 16.17
CA ASP A 628 30.45 -20.53 16.57
C ASP A 628 31.71 -20.37 15.69
N THR A 629 32.86 -20.15 16.34
CA THR A 629 34.16 -20.01 15.65
C THR A 629 34.61 -21.31 14.99
N ALA A 630 34.11 -22.47 15.41
CA ALA A 630 34.44 -23.77 14.82
C ALA A 630 34.03 -23.87 13.33
N VAL A 631 33.12 -23.01 12.87
CA VAL A 631 32.61 -22.96 11.49
C VAL A 631 33.51 -22.08 10.57
N ILE A 632 34.39 -21.26 11.16
CA ILE A 632 35.30 -20.34 10.45
C ILE A 632 36.73 -20.90 10.47
N ASN A 633 37.24 -21.37 9.32
CA ASN A 633 38.67 -21.72 9.25
C ASN A 633 39.52 -20.44 9.37
N GLY A 634 40.69 -20.56 10.02
CA GLY A 634 41.62 -19.47 10.41
C GLY A 634 42.25 -18.60 9.29
N TRP A 635 41.55 -18.45 8.17
CA TRP A 635 41.75 -17.48 7.10
C TRP A 635 40.45 -16.75 6.70
N GLY A 636 39.35 -16.87 7.46
CA GLY A 636 38.09 -16.15 7.20
C GLY A 636 37.22 -16.76 6.10
N THR A 637 37.32 -18.08 5.87
CA THR A 637 36.46 -18.78 4.89
C THR A 637 35.65 -19.84 5.60
N TRP A 638 34.32 -19.67 5.56
CA TRP A 638 33.33 -20.59 6.09
C TRP A 638 33.41 -21.98 5.44
N THR A 639 33.13 -23.04 6.19
CA THR A 639 33.05 -24.40 5.65
C THR A 639 31.65 -24.98 5.75
N ASP A 640 31.06 -25.17 4.57
CA ASP A 640 29.74 -25.75 4.26
C ASP A 640 29.45 -27.16 4.85
N SER A 641 30.42 -27.84 5.49
CA SER A 641 30.24 -29.25 5.85
C SER A 641 29.54 -29.51 7.19
N ASP A 642 29.44 -28.51 8.07
CA ASP A 642 28.96 -28.72 9.45
C ASP A 642 28.14 -27.54 10.04
N TRP A 643 27.75 -26.52 9.24
CA TRP A 643 26.91 -25.39 9.70
C TRP A 643 25.44 -25.83 9.86
N ASP A 644 24.86 -25.68 11.04
CA ASP A 644 23.42 -25.75 11.29
C ASP A 644 22.88 -24.54 12.10
N ASP A 645 21.55 -24.48 12.29
CA ASP A 645 20.89 -23.37 12.96
C ASP A 645 21.20 -23.29 14.46
N GLU A 646 21.81 -24.33 15.04
CA GLU A 646 22.28 -24.32 16.43
C GLU A 646 23.63 -23.57 16.60
N ASP A 647 24.29 -23.17 15.50
CA ASP A 647 25.59 -22.48 15.50
C ASP A 647 25.51 -20.95 15.62
N VAL A 648 24.29 -20.37 15.62
CA VAL A 648 24.06 -18.92 15.83
C VAL A 648 23.18 -18.72 17.05
N GLU A 649 23.78 -18.22 18.14
CA GLU A 649 23.05 -17.79 19.32
C GLU A 649 22.72 -16.30 19.22
N VAL A 650 21.46 -15.93 19.46
CA VAL A 650 21.03 -14.54 19.44
C VAL A 650 20.59 -14.12 20.83
N ILE A 651 21.25 -13.10 21.37
CA ILE A 651 20.94 -12.49 22.68
C ILE A 651 20.93 -10.97 22.53
N THR A 652 20.53 -10.25 23.57
CA THR A 652 20.74 -8.80 23.62
C THR A 652 22.06 -8.44 24.31
N TYR A 653 22.62 -7.28 24.01
CA TYR A 653 23.89 -6.82 24.59
C TYR A 653 23.86 -6.76 26.13
N GLY A 654 22.68 -6.48 26.71
CA GLY A 654 22.49 -6.50 28.17
C GLY A 654 22.40 -7.89 28.80
N GLU A 655 22.25 -8.94 27.98
CA GLU A 655 22.21 -10.33 28.42
C GLU A 655 23.58 -11.03 28.34
N LEU A 656 24.59 -10.38 27.74
CA LEU A 656 25.98 -10.84 27.82
C LEU A 656 26.38 -11.02 29.30
N GLU A 657 27.10 -12.10 29.59
CA GLU A 657 27.60 -12.33 30.95
C GLU A 657 28.46 -11.13 31.42
N GLU A 658 28.37 -10.78 32.70
CA GLU A 658 29.22 -9.74 33.30
C GLU A 658 30.70 -10.14 33.18
N ASP A 659 31.57 -9.14 33.02
CA ASP A 659 33.04 -9.28 32.94
C ASP A 659 33.55 -10.11 31.73
N VAL A 660 32.82 -10.05 30.61
CA VAL A 660 33.27 -10.63 29.33
C VAL A 660 33.99 -9.55 28.53
N ASP A 661 35.27 -9.82 28.22
CA ASP A 661 36.07 -9.00 27.30
C ASP A 661 35.70 -9.36 25.85
N LEU A 662 35.25 -8.37 25.07
CA LEU A 662 35.01 -8.44 23.63
C LEU A 662 36.29 -8.03 22.89
N LYS A 663 37.05 -8.97 22.33
CA LYS A 663 38.35 -8.73 21.70
C LYS A 663 38.25 -8.21 20.27
N SER A 664 37.26 -8.69 19.54
CA SER A 664 36.92 -8.26 18.18
C SER A 664 35.45 -8.52 17.90
N GLY A 665 34.97 -8.08 16.74
CA GLY A 665 33.61 -8.34 16.29
C GLY A 665 33.20 -7.38 15.19
N ALA A 666 32.05 -7.64 14.58
CA ALA A 666 31.45 -6.74 13.60
C ALA A 666 30.32 -5.90 14.22
N ILE A 667 30.17 -4.66 13.79
CA ILE A 667 29.12 -3.73 14.22
C ILE A 667 28.39 -3.17 13.02
N THR A 668 27.06 -3.21 13.07
CA THR A 668 26.18 -2.49 12.15
C THR A 668 25.64 -1.26 12.86
N HIS A 669 25.53 -0.12 12.18
CA HIS A 669 25.15 1.14 12.84
C HIS A 669 24.42 2.12 11.93
N ASP A 670 23.49 2.87 12.52
CA ASP A 670 22.93 4.09 11.94
C ASP A 670 23.59 5.30 12.63
N GLY A 671 24.40 6.03 11.86
CA GLY A 671 25.09 7.24 12.27
C GLY A 671 25.97 7.07 13.51
N SER A 672 25.39 7.33 14.69
CA SER A 672 26.09 7.29 15.99
C SER A 672 25.61 6.19 16.93
N LYS A 673 24.70 5.31 16.48
CA LYS A 673 24.12 4.24 17.29
C LYS A 673 24.43 2.89 16.66
N VAL A 674 24.85 1.93 17.48
CA VAL A 674 24.95 0.54 17.04
C VAL A 674 23.54 -0.05 16.96
N LEU A 675 23.25 -0.71 15.83
CA LEU A 675 22.00 -1.43 15.58
C LEU A 675 22.15 -2.90 15.90
N TYR A 676 23.21 -3.54 15.38
CA TYR A 676 23.50 -4.96 15.59
C TYR A 676 24.98 -5.18 15.89
N LEU A 677 25.28 -6.23 16.67
CA LEU A 677 26.63 -6.67 16.99
C LEU A 677 26.79 -8.14 16.57
N VAL A 678 27.88 -8.48 15.88
CA VAL A 678 28.23 -9.88 15.58
C VAL A 678 29.53 -10.23 16.25
N LEU A 679 29.52 -11.31 17.00
CA LEU A 679 30.66 -11.86 17.72
C LEU A 679 30.85 -13.31 17.32
N THR A 680 32.06 -13.81 17.48
CA THR A 680 32.34 -15.24 17.53
C THR A 680 32.65 -15.67 18.96
N ASP A 681 32.52 -16.97 19.27
CA ASP A 681 32.95 -17.50 20.58
C ASP A 681 34.40 -17.12 20.94
N SER A 682 35.29 -17.05 19.95
CA SER A 682 36.69 -16.66 20.15
C SER A 682 36.89 -15.17 20.42
N ASP A 683 35.91 -14.34 20.07
CA ASP A 683 35.91 -12.91 20.34
C ASP A 683 35.61 -12.60 21.80
N MET A 684 34.98 -13.53 22.53
CA MET A 684 34.60 -13.36 23.92
C MET A 684 35.59 -14.07 24.86
N GLN A 685 36.10 -13.35 25.86
CA GLN A 685 36.97 -13.92 26.89
C GLN A 685 36.44 -13.65 28.30
N LYS A 686 36.37 -14.71 29.12
CA LYS A 686 35.89 -14.65 30.51
C LYS A 686 37.07 -14.69 31.49
N THR A 687 37.10 -13.79 32.46
CA THR A 687 38.11 -13.79 33.54
C THR A 687 37.58 -14.43 34.84
N THR A 688 38.47 -14.83 35.75
CA THR A 688 38.14 -15.36 37.08
C THR A 688 39.07 -14.79 38.14
N THR A 689 38.53 -14.39 39.29
CA THR A 689 39.31 -13.79 40.39
C THR A 689 39.66 -14.81 41.47
N GLU A 690 40.95 -14.90 41.83
CA GLU A 690 41.47 -15.77 42.88
C GLU A 690 42.33 -15.01 43.89
N LEU A 691 42.18 -15.32 45.18
CA LEU A 691 43.09 -14.80 46.22
C LEU A 691 44.25 -15.77 46.43
N ALA A 692 45.47 -15.26 46.47
CA ALA A 692 46.66 -16.09 46.52
C ALA A 692 47.76 -15.51 47.42
N ILE A 693 48.67 -16.36 47.90
CA ILE A 693 49.92 -15.94 48.56
C ILE A 693 51.08 -16.18 47.61
N LEU A 694 51.84 -15.14 47.27
CA LEU A 694 53.02 -15.28 46.41
C LEU A 694 54.08 -16.11 47.11
N THR A 695 54.53 -17.22 46.51
CA THR A 695 55.67 -18.01 46.99
C THR A 695 56.94 -17.72 46.21
N GLN A 696 56.82 -17.24 44.97
CA GLN A 696 57.94 -16.85 44.14
C GLN A 696 57.53 -15.78 43.15
N VAL A 697 58.40 -14.77 42.99
CA VAL A 697 58.25 -13.71 42.00
C VAL A 697 59.41 -13.80 41.01
N ARG A 698 59.09 -13.78 39.70
CA ARG A 698 60.09 -13.78 38.64
C ARG A 698 59.99 -12.54 37.77
N ARG A 699 61.16 -11.95 37.52
CA ARG A 699 61.29 -10.75 36.71
C ARG A 699 62.24 -11.00 35.54
N ASN A 700 61.97 -10.31 34.43
CA ASN A 700 62.90 -10.27 33.29
C ASN A 700 64.09 -9.31 33.56
N SER A 701 64.99 -9.18 32.58
CA SER A 701 66.18 -8.32 32.69
C SER A 701 65.86 -6.83 32.82
N ASP A 702 64.66 -6.41 32.41
CA ASP A 702 64.18 -5.03 32.48
C ASP A 702 63.41 -4.74 33.78
N GLY A 703 63.28 -5.74 34.67
CA GLY A 703 62.63 -5.62 35.98
C GLY A 703 61.12 -5.88 35.96
N GLU A 704 60.55 -6.19 34.79
CA GLU A 704 59.12 -6.45 34.62
C GLU A 704 58.74 -7.83 35.18
N LEU A 705 57.58 -7.90 35.82
CA LEU A 705 57.03 -9.14 36.34
C LEU A 705 56.55 -10.02 35.18
N THR A 706 57.12 -11.20 35.01
CA THR A 706 56.77 -12.11 33.90
C THR A 706 56.13 -13.40 34.37
N ARG A 707 56.43 -13.82 35.60
CA ARG A 707 55.90 -15.07 36.15
C ARG A 707 55.84 -15.02 37.67
N ILE A 708 54.81 -15.62 38.24
CA ILE A 708 54.71 -15.83 39.68
C ILE A 708 54.47 -17.31 39.97
N LYS A 709 54.80 -17.72 41.19
CA LYS A 709 54.17 -18.87 41.83
C LYS A 709 53.39 -18.37 43.02
N ALA A 710 52.20 -18.90 43.20
CA ALA A 710 51.34 -18.53 44.30
C ALA A 710 50.61 -19.75 44.87
N LEU A 711 50.39 -19.74 46.18
CA LEU A 711 49.51 -20.67 46.87
C LEU A 711 48.08 -20.18 46.73
N VAL A 712 47.27 -20.97 46.04
CA VAL A 712 45.80 -20.85 46.00
C VAL A 712 45.27 -22.02 46.79
N GLY A 713 44.93 -21.76 48.05
CA GLY A 713 44.62 -22.80 49.01
C GLY A 713 45.84 -23.66 49.40
N ASP A 714 45.78 -24.97 49.16
CA ASP A 714 46.88 -25.93 49.39
C ASP A 714 47.70 -26.23 48.12
N ASP A 715 47.29 -25.72 46.96
CA ASP A 715 47.98 -25.91 45.70
C ASP A 715 48.92 -24.73 45.41
N GLU A 716 50.20 -25.03 45.16
CA GLU A 716 51.15 -24.05 44.63
C GLU A 716 51.09 -24.08 43.09
N ILE A 717 50.56 -23.01 42.50
CA ILE A 717 50.32 -22.89 41.07
C ILE A 717 51.32 -21.88 40.48
N THR A 718 51.78 -22.14 39.25
CA THR A 718 52.63 -21.21 38.49
C THR A 718 51.78 -20.44 37.51
N TYR A 719 51.86 -19.11 37.55
CA TYR A 719 51.12 -18.22 36.64
C TYR A 719 52.08 -17.39 35.79
N TYR A 720 51.67 -17.12 34.55
CA TYR A 720 52.34 -16.24 33.59
C TYR A 720 51.58 -14.93 33.48
N ILE A 721 52.30 -13.82 33.38
CA ILE A 721 51.69 -12.49 33.26
C ILE A 721 51.46 -12.20 31.77
N ASP A 722 50.20 -11.94 31.40
CA ASP A 722 49.80 -11.71 30.01
C ASP A 722 50.44 -10.43 29.44
N ASP A 723 50.43 -9.34 30.20
CA ASP A 723 51.14 -8.09 29.89
C ASP A 723 52.18 -7.74 30.97
N PRO A 724 53.49 -7.95 30.74
CA PRO A 724 54.55 -7.67 31.70
C PRO A 724 54.57 -6.21 32.16
N LYS A 725 54.02 -5.92 33.34
CA LYS A 725 53.92 -4.55 33.84
C LYS A 725 55.27 -4.01 34.33
N THR A 726 55.54 -2.74 33.98
CA THR A 726 56.65 -1.92 34.51
C THR A 726 56.31 -1.24 35.85
N ASP A 727 55.12 -1.50 36.40
CA ASP A 727 54.50 -0.66 37.42
C ASP A 727 55.15 -0.73 38.81
N SER A 728 55.03 0.40 39.52
CA SER A 728 55.73 0.77 40.76
C SER A 728 55.43 -0.05 42.03
N GLN A 729 54.60 -1.10 41.95
CA GLN A 729 54.32 -1.98 43.08
C GLN A 729 55.31 -3.15 43.12
N ASP A 730 56.23 -3.11 44.08
CA ASP A 730 57.25 -4.13 44.30
C ASP A 730 56.67 -5.38 44.98
N PHE A 731 55.91 -6.19 44.23
CA PHE A 731 55.42 -7.49 44.71
C PHE A 731 56.57 -8.42 45.12
N LYS A 732 56.44 -9.10 46.26
CA LYS A 732 57.42 -10.05 46.82
C LYS A 732 56.80 -11.33 47.36
N ALA A 733 57.60 -12.38 47.48
CA ALA A 733 57.17 -13.62 48.14
C ALA A 733 56.73 -13.36 49.60
N GLY A 734 55.67 -14.03 50.03
CA GLY A 734 55.00 -13.86 51.33
C GLY A 734 53.85 -12.85 51.31
N GLU A 735 53.64 -12.12 50.21
CA GLU A 735 52.51 -11.19 50.08
C GLU A 735 51.22 -11.89 49.63
N ALA A 736 50.09 -11.42 50.16
CA ALA A 736 48.78 -11.78 49.65
C ALA A 736 48.37 -10.85 48.52
N VAL A 737 47.82 -11.44 47.46
CA VAL A 737 47.38 -10.74 46.26
C VAL A 737 46.03 -11.26 45.78
N VAL A 738 45.35 -10.45 44.98
CA VAL A 738 44.22 -10.84 44.16
C VAL A 738 44.75 -11.04 42.73
N LEU A 739 44.46 -12.20 42.14
CA LEU A 739 44.82 -12.56 40.77
C LEU A 739 43.56 -12.54 39.90
N GLU A 740 43.60 -11.84 38.79
CA GLU A 740 42.59 -11.91 37.73
C GLU A 740 43.10 -12.83 36.62
N ILE A 741 42.54 -14.03 36.52
CA ILE A 741 42.99 -15.13 35.67
C ILE A 741 42.16 -15.17 34.38
N ILE A 742 42.83 -15.24 33.23
CA ILE A 742 42.19 -15.24 31.89
C ILE A 742 41.87 -16.67 31.43
N ASP A 743 42.69 -17.65 31.82
CA ASP A 743 42.46 -19.04 31.42
C ASP A 743 42.94 -20.05 32.47
N SER A 744 42.45 -21.29 32.32
CA SER A 744 42.88 -22.43 33.16
C SER A 744 44.35 -22.83 32.97
N ASN A 745 45.06 -22.25 31.99
CA ASN A 745 46.47 -22.51 31.73
C ASN A 745 47.41 -21.62 32.56
N GLY A 746 46.85 -20.70 33.36
CA GLY A 746 47.59 -19.89 34.32
C GLY A 746 48.04 -18.54 33.79
N ASN A 747 47.38 -17.99 32.77
CA ASN A 747 47.62 -16.60 32.34
C ASN A 747 46.84 -15.62 33.22
N VAL A 748 47.53 -14.59 33.74
CA VAL A 748 46.98 -13.59 34.66
C VAL A 748 46.97 -12.22 34.00
N LYS A 749 45.78 -11.60 33.91
CA LYS A 749 45.50 -10.25 33.39
C LYS A 749 46.01 -9.17 34.35
N ALA A 750 45.71 -9.35 35.63
CA ALA A 750 46.04 -8.38 36.67
C ALA A 750 46.41 -9.05 37.99
N ILE A 751 47.31 -8.40 38.72
CA ILE A 751 47.69 -8.73 40.10
C ILE A 751 47.52 -7.46 40.92
N GLU A 752 46.77 -7.57 42.02
CA GLU A 752 46.55 -6.46 42.95
C GLU A 752 46.95 -6.84 44.37
N ASP A 753 47.52 -5.89 45.12
CA ASP A 753 47.74 -6.04 46.57
C ASP A 753 46.38 -6.03 47.28
N VAL A 754 46.19 -6.95 48.23
CA VAL A 754 45.00 -7.02 49.09
C VAL A 754 44.72 -5.71 49.86
N VAL A 755 45.75 -4.91 50.13
CA VAL A 755 45.65 -3.57 50.74
C VAL A 755 44.95 -2.57 49.81
N GLY A 756 45.12 -2.72 48.50
CA GLY A 756 44.55 -1.84 47.48
C GLY A 756 43.17 -2.29 46.97
N SER A 757 42.87 -3.59 47.03
CA SER A 757 41.68 -4.20 46.44
C SER A 757 40.47 -4.36 47.37
N GLY A 758 40.52 -3.86 48.61
CA GLY A 758 39.39 -3.93 49.55
C GLY A 758 39.23 -5.26 50.30
N TYR A 759 40.15 -6.20 50.12
CA TYR A 759 40.19 -7.49 50.83
C TYR A 759 41.00 -7.42 52.15
N GLU A 760 41.68 -6.30 52.45
CA GLU A 760 42.50 -6.16 53.66
C GLU A 760 41.66 -6.12 54.95
N GLY A 761 41.96 -7.03 55.86
CA GLY A 761 41.52 -7.00 57.24
C GLY A 761 42.60 -6.48 58.21
N PRO A 762 42.21 -6.07 59.44
CA PRO A 762 43.12 -5.44 60.38
C PRO A 762 44.14 -6.42 60.95
N SER A 763 45.41 -6.02 61.02
CA SER A 763 46.46 -6.82 61.66
C SER A 763 46.38 -6.80 63.20
N PHE A 764 46.85 -7.87 63.83
CA PHE A 764 46.96 -7.96 65.29
C PHE A 764 48.18 -8.75 65.74
N THR A 765 48.64 -8.52 66.98
CA THR A 765 49.76 -9.26 67.56
C THR A 765 49.27 -10.35 68.51
N VAL A 766 49.86 -11.54 68.45
CA VAL A 766 49.65 -12.65 69.39
C VAL A 766 50.11 -12.20 70.77
N THR A 767 49.17 -12.01 71.68
CA THR A 767 49.43 -11.68 73.09
C THR A 767 49.32 -12.92 73.97
N SER A 768 49.76 -12.82 75.22
CA SER A 768 49.47 -13.85 76.21
C SER A 768 47.97 -14.07 76.43
N SER A 769 47.12 -13.04 76.25
CA SER A 769 45.66 -13.18 76.37
C SER A 769 45.02 -13.83 75.15
N PHE A 770 45.59 -13.64 73.95
CA PHE A 770 45.14 -14.31 72.72
C PHE A 770 45.12 -15.85 72.86
N LYS A 771 46.08 -16.41 73.61
CA LYS A 771 46.15 -17.85 73.90
C LYS A 771 45.00 -18.37 74.78
N ASP A 772 44.40 -17.49 75.60
CA ASP A 772 43.38 -17.84 76.60
C ASP A 772 41.93 -17.45 76.18
N GLU A 773 41.75 -16.47 75.29
CA GLU A 773 40.47 -15.77 75.08
C GLU A 773 39.59 -16.38 73.96
N VAL A 774 40.14 -17.18 73.05
CA VAL A 774 39.39 -17.73 71.90
C VAL A 774 38.85 -19.14 72.21
N VAL A 775 37.61 -19.22 72.69
CA VAL A 775 36.88 -20.48 72.84
C VAL A 775 36.52 -21.02 71.45
N ALA A 776 37.16 -22.12 71.04
CA ALA A 776 36.85 -22.80 69.79
C ALA A 776 35.41 -23.34 69.81
N ARG A 777 34.52 -22.65 69.10
CA ARG A 777 33.44 -23.28 68.35
C ARG A 777 33.63 -22.87 66.90
N ASP A 778 34.38 -23.70 66.18
CA ASP A 778 34.72 -23.62 64.76
C ASP A 778 35.13 -22.23 64.22
N ARG A 779 36.46 -22.04 64.13
CA ARG A 779 37.12 -21.07 63.23
C ARG A 779 36.95 -19.58 63.53
N GLU A 780 36.43 -19.19 64.69
CA GLU A 780 36.33 -17.77 65.08
C GLU A 780 37.56 -17.26 65.85
N VAL A 781 38.08 -16.06 65.50
CA VAL A 781 39.15 -15.33 66.18
C VAL A 781 38.79 -13.83 66.25
N LYS A 782 38.75 -13.26 67.46
CA LYS A 782 38.62 -11.80 67.69
C LYS A 782 37.52 -11.14 66.82
N ASP A 783 36.33 -11.77 66.84
CA ASP A 783 35.11 -11.43 66.09
C ASP A 783 35.05 -11.83 64.60
N TRP A 784 36.12 -12.38 64.02
CA TRP A 784 36.15 -12.90 62.63
C TRP A 784 35.95 -14.40 62.55
N LYS A 785 35.42 -14.90 61.44
CA LYS A 785 35.20 -16.32 61.17
C LYS A 785 35.93 -16.75 59.90
N LEU A 786 36.88 -17.67 60.00
CA LEU A 786 37.53 -18.27 58.83
C LEU A 786 36.52 -19.16 58.09
N VAL A 787 36.36 -18.93 56.79
CA VAL A 787 35.46 -19.69 55.92
C VAL A 787 35.89 -21.16 55.81
N ALA A 788 35.03 -22.02 55.27
CA ALA A 788 35.19 -23.49 55.31
C ALA A 788 36.44 -24.00 54.56
N ASP A 789 36.87 -23.22 53.60
CA ASP A 789 37.99 -23.30 52.67
C ASP A 789 39.05 -22.22 52.95
N GLY A 790 38.97 -21.51 54.08
CA GLY A 790 39.98 -20.54 54.45
C GLY A 790 41.24 -21.19 55.03
N TYR A 791 42.39 -20.55 54.83
CA TYR A 791 43.71 -21.06 55.20
C TYR A 791 44.45 -20.12 56.17
N ILE A 792 45.43 -20.67 56.89
CA ILE A 792 46.33 -19.89 57.74
C ILE A 792 47.75 -20.16 57.22
N TYR A 793 48.44 -19.12 56.77
CA TYR A 793 49.78 -19.25 56.22
C TYR A 793 50.81 -18.71 57.21
N ASP A 794 51.83 -19.50 57.49
CA ASP A 794 53.05 -19.02 58.13
C ASP A 794 54.00 -18.51 57.03
N VAL A 795 54.20 -17.20 56.98
CA VAL A 795 55.11 -16.55 56.04
C VAL A 795 56.41 -16.09 56.71
N SER A 796 56.74 -16.68 57.87
CA SER A 796 58.00 -16.43 58.58
C SER A 796 59.25 -16.68 57.75
N ASP A 797 59.18 -17.71 56.88
CA ASP A 797 60.19 -18.02 55.89
C ASP A 797 59.53 -17.94 54.50
N THR A 798 59.83 -16.86 53.76
CA THR A 798 59.28 -16.65 52.41
C THR A 798 59.78 -17.67 51.39
N THR A 799 60.75 -18.51 51.74
CA THR A 799 61.24 -19.62 50.90
C THR A 799 60.58 -20.97 51.24
N ASP A 800 59.83 -21.04 52.34
CA ASP A 800 59.15 -22.24 52.83
C ASP A 800 57.85 -21.84 53.57
N ILE A 801 56.85 -21.38 52.81
CA ILE A 801 55.55 -20.95 53.34
C ILE A 801 54.74 -22.20 53.71
N GLU A 802 54.45 -22.36 55.00
CA GLU A 802 53.72 -23.53 55.52
C GLU A 802 52.26 -23.20 55.87
N LEU A 803 51.37 -24.17 55.63
CA LEU A 803 50.00 -24.11 56.12
C LEU A 803 49.94 -24.47 57.61
N MET A 804 49.33 -23.59 58.39
CA MET A 804 49.10 -23.80 59.81
C MET A 804 47.66 -24.17 60.12
N THR A 805 47.52 -24.98 61.16
CA THR A 805 46.24 -25.14 61.86
C THR A 805 46.02 -23.97 62.82
N PHE A 806 44.76 -23.70 63.17
CA PHE A 806 44.44 -22.77 64.26
C PHE A 806 45.12 -23.11 65.58
N SER A 807 45.44 -24.39 65.82
CA SER A 807 46.15 -24.82 67.02
C SER A 807 47.61 -24.36 67.02
N GLU A 808 48.24 -24.32 65.84
CA GLU A 808 49.60 -23.84 65.64
C GLU A 808 49.66 -22.32 65.77
N LEU A 809 48.71 -21.59 65.16
CA LEU A 809 48.59 -20.14 65.33
C LEU A 809 48.41 -19.71 66.81
N ARG A 810 47.66 -20.47 67.61
CA ARG A 810 47.56 -20.23 69.07
C ARG A 810 48.88 -20.46 69.81
N SER A 811 49.68 -21.37 69.29
CA SER A 811 50.95 -21.77 69.88
C SER A 811 52.10 -20.83 69.49
N ALA A 812 51.90 -19.99 68.47
CA ALA A 812 52.84 -18.97 68.00
C ALA A 812 53.40 -18.10 69.13
N GLU A 813 54.60 -17.56 68.93
CA GLU A 813 55.30 -16.79 69.96
C GLU A 813 54.52 -15.51 70.32
N VAL A 814 54.59 -15.11 71.60
CA VAL A 814 53.98 -13.85 72.01
C VAL A 814 54.78 -12.71 71.39
N GLY A 815 54.13 -11.92 70.53
CA GLY A 815 54.79 -10.92 69.70
C GLY A 815 54.61 -11.14 68.20
N THR A 816 54.27 -12.34 67.75
CA THR A 816 53.96 -12.65 66.34
C THR A 816 52.82 -11.79 65.82
N THR A 817 52.96 -11.20 64.64
CA THR A 817 51.94 -10.41 63.96
C THR A 817 51.11 -11.30 63.02
N VAL A 818 49.80 -11.09 63.00
CA VAL A 818 48.86 -11.78 62.14
C VAL A 818 48.12 -10.74 61.31
N GLN A 819 48.29 -10.78 60.00
CA GLN A 819 47.49 -10.04 59.03
C GLN A 819 46.25 -10.87 58.67
N VAL A 820 45.14 -10.18 58.46
CA VAL A 820 43.84 -10.78 58.17
C VAL A 820 43.45 -10.40 56.76
N VAL A 821 42.93 -11.35 55.99
CA VAL A 821 42.40 -11.10 54.64
C VAL A 821 40.96 -11.59 54.59
N TYR A 822 40.07 -10.70 54.18
CA TYR A 822 38.64 -10.95 54.05
C TYR A 822 38.34 -11.92 52.90
N ASP A 823 37.17 -12.55 52.94
CA ASP A 823 36.74 -13.55 51.96
C ASP A 823 36.19 -12.95 50.66
N ALA A 824 35.61 -11.76 50.77
CA ALA A 824 35.17 -10.93 49.67
C ALA A 824 35.32 -9.45 50.09
N GLU A 825 35.28 -8.54 49.11
CA GLU A 825 35.21 -7.11 49.37
C GLU A 825 34.08 -6.77 50.36
N ASP A 826 34.31 -5.77 51.22
CA ASP A 826 33.33 -5.28 52.21
C ASP A 826 32.82 -6.31 53.25
N THR A 827 33.47 -7.48 53.39
CA THR A 827 33.10 -8.49 54.39
C THR A 827 33.88 -8.37 55.71
N GLU A 828 33.46 -7.51 56.63
CA GLU A 828 34.20 -7.27 57.90
C GLU A 828 34.29 -8.48 58.86
N LYS A 829 33.54 -9.55 58.61
CA LYS A 829 33.39 -10.71 59.52
C LYS A 829 33.96 -12.02 58.99
N TYR A 830 33.96 -12.24 57.68
CA TYR A 830 34.37 -13.52 57.10
C TYR A 830 35.75 -13.36 56.49
N VAL A 831 36.65 -14.25 56.86
CA VAL A 831 38.04 -14.17 56.43
C VAL A 831 38.38 -15.41 55.65
N ARG A 832 39.10 -15.26 54.54
CA ARG A 832 39.63 -16.39 53.77
C ARG A 832 41.05 -16.73 54.20
N TYR A 833 41.84 -15.75 54.63
CA TYR A 833 43.22 -16.00 55.06
C TYR A 833 43.62 -15.31 56.36
N PHE A 834 44.48 -15.99 57.13
CA PHE A 834 45.29 -15.39 58.18
C PHE A 834 46.76 -15.59 57.84
N ILE A 835 47.49 -14.50 57.66
CA ILE A 835 48.90 -14.51 57.30
C ILE A 835 49.71 -14.17 58.54
N VAL A 836 50.68 -15.01 58.87
CA VAL A 836 51.38 -14.95 60.14
C VAL A 836 52.83 -14.61 59.90
N ASP A 837 53.25 -13.46 60.42
CA ASP A 837 54.62 -12.96 60.42
C ASP A 837 55.16 -13.05 61.87
N PRO A 838 56.30 -13.72 62.14
CA PRO A 838 56.84 -13.95 63.48
C PRO A 838 57.23 -12.68 64.26
N ALA A 839 57.05 -11.49 63.69
CA ALA A 839 57.55 -10.18 64.11
C ALA A 839 58.93 -9.91 63.54
N SER A 840 59.01 -8.82 62.80
CA SER A 840 60.23 -8.19 62.27
C SER A 840 61.26 -7.89 63.37
N THR A 841 61.99 -8.91 63.82
CA THR A 841 63.34 -8.69 64.35
C THR A 841 64.21 -8.33 63.18
N SER A 842 64.61 -7.06 63.12
CA SER A 842 65.63 -6.47 62.26
C SER A 842 66.81 -7.38 61.90
N GLY A 843 66.59 -8.31 60.97
CA GLY A 843 67.56 -8.88 60.04
C GLY A 843 67.16 -8.34 58.68
N GLY A 844 68.08 -7.64 58.01
CA GLY A 844 67.74 -6.64 57.00
C GLY A 844 66.85 -7.14 55.88
N SER A 845 65.71 -6.47 55.67
CA SER A 845 65.14 -6.32 54.33
C SER A 845 66.09 -5.43 53.53
N GLY A 846 67.11 -6.05 52.95
CA GLY A 846 67.95 -5.39 51.96
C GLY A 846 67.17 -5.25 50.67
N SER A 847 66.28 -4.25 50.56
CA SER A 847 65.82 -3.82 49.25
C SER A 847 67.01 -3.15 48.57
N VAL A 848 67.52 -3.73 47.49
CA VAL A 848 68.63 -3.10 46.75
C VAL A 848 68.04 -2.39 45.54
N THR A 849 68.03 -1.07 45.59
CA THR A 849 67.69 -0.22 44.44
C THR A 849 68.97 0.05 43.63
N GLY A 850 68.99 -0.37 42.36
CA GLY A 850 70.15 -0.18 41.48
C GLY A 850 71.37 -1.04 41.82
N ALA A 851 71.16 -2.30 42.19
CA ALA A 851 72.25 -3.25 42.48
C ALA A 851 73.04 -3.57 41.20
N GLU A 852 74.33 -3.21 41.14
CA GLU A 852 75.27 -3.94 40.29
C GLU A 852 75.73 -5.19 41.05
N VAL A 853 75.32 -6.38 40.60
CA VAL A 853 75.91 -7.62 41.10
C VAL A 853 77.26 -7.80 40.40
N THR A 854 78.29 -7.13 40.92
CA THR A 854 79.65 -7.26 40.40
C THR A 854 80.37 -8.44 41.03
N GLY A 855 80.92 -9.34 40.20
CA GLY A 855 81.91 -10.33 40.65
C GLY A 855 81.43 -11.78 40.87
N LEU A 856 80.41 -12.25 40.15
CA LEU A 856 80.19 -13.70 39.99
C LEU A 856 81.34 -14.31 39.16
N SER A 857 82.48 -14.58 39.78
CA SER A 857 83.58 -15.32 39.16
C SER A 857 83.59 -16.77 39.66
N GLY A 858 83.26 -17.70 38.78
CA GLY A 858 83.25 -19.12 39.10
C GLY A 858 82.94 -19.98 37.88
N THR A 859 83.45 -21.20 37.90
CA THR A 859 83.09 -22.23 36.91
C THR A 859 81.90 -23.00 37.43
N VAL A 860 80.71 -22.81 36.83
CA VAL A 860 79.54 -23.64 37.13
C VAL A 860 79.67 -24.94 36.35
N LEU A 861 79.64 -26.07 37.07
CA LEU A 861 79.58 -27.39 36.47
C LEU A 861 78.12 -27.76 36.24
N VAL A 862 77.66 -27.63 35.01
CA VAL A 862 76.33 -28.07 34.61
C VAL A 862 76.39 -29.58 34.38
N VAL A 863 75.77 -30.36 35.26
CA VAL A 863 75.54 -31.79 35.04
C VAL A 863 74.22 -31.92 34.29
N LYS A 864 74.26 -32.32 33.02
CA LYS A 864 73.06 -32.62 32.24
C LYS A 864 72.45 -33.95 32.71
N GLU A 865 71.16 -34.18 32.48
CA GLU A 865 70.45 -35.42 32.88
C GLU A 865 71.10 -36.71 32.35
N ASP A 866 71.84 -36.62 31.25
CA ASP A 866 72.62 -37.71 30.66
C ASP A 866 73.96 -37.98 31.38
N GLY A 867 74.26 -37.24 32.46
CA GLY A 867 75.48 -37.35 33.25
C GLY A 867 76.69 -36.60 32.68
N VAL A 868 76.54 -35.86 31.57
CA VAL A 868 77.63 -35.08 30.97
C VAL A 868 77.81 -33.77 31.74
N THR A 869 79.04 -33.55 32.24
CA THR A 869 79.39 -32.32 32.95
C THR A 869 80.04 -31.32 32.01
N THR A 870 79.45 -30.12 31.89
CA THR A 870 80.02 -29.01 31.10
C THR A 870 80.43 -27.88 32.04
N SER A 871 81.64 -27.35 31.87
CA SER A 871 82.12 -26.21 32.66
C SER A 871 81.74 -24.91 31.96
N LEU A 872 80.92 -24.09 32.60
CA LEU A 872 80.59 -22.74 32.13
C LEU A 872 81.40 -21.71 32.92
N ASP A 873 82.17 -20.87 32.22
CA ASP A 873 82.97 -19.81 32.83
C ASP A 873 82.13 -18.54 32.92
N MET A 874 81.67 -18.18 34.12
CA MET A 874 80.89 -16.96 34.32
C MET A 874 81.83 -15.75 34.36
N SER A 875 81.76 -14.91 33.34
CA SER A 875 82.40 -13.58 33.33
C SER A 875 81.44 -12.55 32.74
N ALA A 876 80.42 -12.18 33.50
CA ALA A 876 79.53 -11.08 33.16
C ALA A 876 79.03 -10.41 34.45
N ASP A 877 79.00 -9.08 34.43
CA ASP A 877 78.31 -8.29 35.45
C ASP A 877 76.80 -8.33 35.12
N VAL A 878 75.97 -8.75 36.08
CA VAL A 878 74.51 -8.72 35.93
C VAL A 878 74.05 -7.33 36.40
N VAL A 879 73.56 -6.53 35.46
CA VAL A 879 73.05 -5.19 35.73
C VAL A 879 71.53 -5.24 35.59
N VAL A 880 70.83 -5.03 36.69
CA VAL A 880 69.36 -4.92 36.71
C VAL A 880 69.04 -3.44 36.62
N THR A 881 68.48 -3.00 35.50
CA THR A 881 68.16 -1.60 35.24
C THR A 881 66.68 -1.34 35.46
N GLY A 882 66.33 -0.91 36.67
CA GLY A 882 64.94 -0.59 37.04
C GLY A 882 64.32 -1.66 37.95
N GLY A 883 63.58 -1.22 38.98
CA GLY A 883 62.94 -2.08 39.98
C GLY A 883 63.72 -2.26 41.29
N THR A 884 63.00 -2.63 42.35
CA THR A 884 63.59 -3.05 43.63
C THR A 884 63.61 -4.58 43.69
N LEU A 885 64.78 -5.16 43.97
CA LEU A 885 64.89 -6.61 44.20
C LEU A 885 64.77 -6.92 45.68
N SER A 886 64.00 -7.97 45.98
CA SER A 886 63.79 -8.52 47.32
C SER A 886 64.47 -9.88 47.46
N THR A 887 64.86 -10.21 48.70
CA THR A 887 65.27 -11.58 49.06
C THR A 887 64.17 -12.57 48.65
N GLY A 888 64.54 -13.62 47.93
CA GLY A 888 63.63 -14.64 47.39
C GLY A 888 63.28 -14.46 45.91
N ASP A 889 63.56 -13.29 45.32
CA ASP A 889 63.31 -13.05 43.89
C ASP A 889 64.20 -13.93 43.01
N ILE A 890 63.67 -14.36 41.86
CA ILE A 890 64.44 -15.00 40.80
C ILE A 890 64.50 -14.09 39.58
N ILE A 891 65.73 -13.85 39.12
CA ILE A 891 66.00 -13.11 37.89
C ILE A 891 66.34 -14.10 36.79
N ASP A 892 65.63 -13.98 35.67
CA ASP A 892 65.92 -14.74 34.46
C ASP A 892 67.04 -14.02 33.68
N TYR A 893 68.24 -14.61 33.62
CA TYR A 893 69.38 -14.06 32.88
C TYR A 893 69.70 -14.92 31.66
N GLN A 894 69.65 -14.30 30.48
CA GLN A 894 69.92 -14.98 29.21
C GLN A 894 71.43 -14.98 28.89
N LEU A 895 72.01 -16.16 28.65
CA LEU A 895 73.46 -16.33 28.43
C LEU A 895 73.90 -15.86 27.04
N GLY A 896 73.95 -14.55 26.84
CA GLY A 896 74.39 -13.92 25.58
C GLY A 896 73.33 -13.94 24.48
N GLN A 897 73.45 -13.04 23.51
CA GLN A 897 72.40 -12.71 22.54
C GLN A 897 72.02 -13.82 21.54
N SER A 898 72.65 -14.99 21.58
CA SER A 898 72.40 -16.10 20.65
C SER A 898 72.17 -17.45 21.33
N SER A 899 71.92 -17.44 22.64
CA SER A 899 71.68 -18.65 23.44
C SER A 899 70.21 -18.72 23.87
N ASN A 900 69.60 -19.90 23.76
CA ASN A 900 68.32 -20.22 24.39
C ASN A 900 68.50 -20.70 25.85
N GLU A 901 69.73 -20.76 26.36
CA GLU A 901 70.00 -21.15 27.75
C GLU A 901 69.85 -19.93 28.68
N VAL A 902 68.85 -20.00 29.55
CA VAL A 902 68.58 -19.03 30.63
C VAL A 902 69.12 -19.61 31.94
N ILE A 903 69.83 -18.79 32.71
CA ILE A 903 70.22 -19.12 34.09
C ILE A 903 69.37 -18.33 35.08
N TYR A 904 68.99 -19.01 36.16
CA TYR A 904 68.15 -18.45 37.22
C TYR A 904 69.03 -17.97 38.37
N ILE A 905 68.90 -16.70 38.72
CA ILE A 905 69.64 -16.09 39.84
C ILE A 905 68.65 -15.85 40.97
N GLU A 906 68.78 -16.62 42.04
CA GLU A 906 67.99 -16.47 43.28
C GLU A 906 68.69 -15.49 44.23
N ILE A 907 67.95 -14.49 44.74
CA ILE A 907 68.47 -13.50 45.69
C ILE A 907 68.33 -14.03 47.14
N LYS A 908 69.41 -14.11 47.92
CA LYS A 908 69.41 -14.61 49.32
C LYS A 908 69.81 -13.54 50.33
N ALA A 909 69.35 -13.69 51.58
CA ALA A 909 69.41 -12.66 52.63
C ALA A 909 70.80 -12.38 53.24
N ASP A 910 71.86 -13.06 52.85
CA ASP A 910 73.19 -12.94 53.48
C ASP A 910 74.25 -12.42 52.49
N ASN A 911 74.28 -11.09 52.31
CA ASN A 911 75.20 -10.35 51.41
C ASN A 911 75.27 -10.91 49.99
#